data_AF-A0A2E0RXX7-F1
#
_entry.id   AF-A0A2E0RXX7-F1
#
_cell.length_a   1.000
_cell.length_b   1.000
_cell.length_c   1.000
_cell.angle_alpha   90.00
_cell.angle_beta   90.00
_cell.angle_gamma   90.00
#
_symmetry.space_group_name_H-M   'P 1'
#
loop_
_entity.id
_entity.type
_entity.pdbx_description
1 polymer ?
#
loop_
_entity_poly.entity_id
_entity_poly.type
_entity_poly.pdbx_seq_one_letter_code
_entity_poly.pdbx_strand_id
1 'polypeptide(L)'
;MTDRRVVDLRWAGTPTERAEAIRAATGRAKRASGSGTDSISVVVTSHIDHLHAQDGVIITSPIPFIAAVMGRSPLEQWAFLEDVAYHEGVDQLFAADLWDLTTAFDRYAAFPPGVISPDIGGVHVQPSSAAPTWELAADWTPFDAVLDRCGLGPSRCYPGRELSDENLAVLSDGQQFLHVSTQPAWIVEVPADASPQSQFLCTLAESLQHAARRLPRFADLIQAASGLGPPTICMEFIDRASLSELGVEERPSDEIAFAFSADEGRPVAAVAIEDQYLNEFALRPRQTHDVFGQVIAELFAALPSPPGQALVDDFLAGWTDAFPLVVAELGLTPTAPTAPPRADLHSTSSAWAARQLAIRLRDRFPMDTVLAGDGAAEASRTHLCPALIDVLDNLIAPLDPSLILKLASRELDRAWGSRLARMNSAQLAMSSPWWADQRIDMHAAHTHDGVLSRAAELVIERTVLNSAREGKAECPDVVDWSRAIATAAMAIDFALAVAEHTAGMAEISVGIDEHGRFHLQRSAKDLFDVEAFNHARLPPLTSQAADDPADRSARADAAQLGETEFTSPEFDDDAMVALDQSMRTDLGFGFDALIATLATAASWEAEDGVCVVTEHSLAASASSWSGVMIDEVARATAFLTLDAGKLRTGLFEYWKLDKRDQRLASRPFAPNGDGMIVFAPHRVMATQQLLVTYLSEGRLPWPSRPRAVARSLEELRQQRNKSFESDVADVARAAGLIVVPNVEAKRLRSAGLPQQVASRIGQVDVLAIDATRSVIWVLEAKDLQSVYGPVELAGNIRKFHGPKGFVPRLQLKLASLEPHAGLLAAIGERSTSTPWTLHAAIVTQQVEPAAFVAQSPISIVAVHELEALLLGIELPHHLDRGH
;
A
#
# COMPACT_ATOMS: atom_id res chain seq x y z
N MET A 1 25.36 11.76 -46.42
CA MET A 1 25.83 13.02 -45.80
C MET A 1 24.62 13.91 -45.68
N THR A 2 23.89 13.76 -44.58
CA THR A 2 22.67 14.51 -44.28
C THR A 2 23.02 15.65 -43.33
N ASP A 3 22.60 16.86 -43.67
CA ASP A 3 22.69 18.04 -42.80
C ASP A 3 22.06 17.73 -41.44
N ARG A 4 22.89 17.54 -40.40
CA ARG A 4 22.43 17.44 -39.02
C ARG A 4 22.17 18.85 -38.49
N ARG A 5 20.91 19.19 -38.24
CA ARG A 5 20.47 20.50 -37.73
C ARG A 5 20.65 20.56 -36.22
N VAL A 6 21.78 21.07 -35.73
CA VAL A 6 22.00 21.24 -34.29
C VAL A 6 21.02 22.27 -33.71
N VAL A 7 20.35 21.89 -32.62
CA VAL A 7 19.47 22.75 -31.83
C VAL A 7 20.32 23.41 -30.73
N ASP A 8 20.48 24.74 -30.76
CA ASP A 8 21.20 25.54 -29.75
C ASP A 8 20.18 26.42 -28.99
N LEU A 9 20.01 26.16 -27.68
CA LEU A 9 19.09 26.92 -26.83
C LEU A 9 19.88 27.91 -25.95
N ARG A 10 19.75 29.21 -26.24
CA ARG A 10 20.40 30.29 -25.46
C ARG A 10 19.37 31.22 -24.83
N TRP A 11 19.56 31.55 -23.55
CA TRP A 11 18.74 32.53 -22.82
C TRP A 11 19.56 33.77 -22.45
N ALA A 12 18.95 34.96 -22.56
CA ALA A 12 19.63 36.25 -22.40
C ALA A 12 19.31 36.99 -21.08
N GLY A 13 18.99 36.26 -20.00
CA GLY A 13 18.71 36.81 -18.67
C GLY A 13 19.30 35.95 -17.55
N THR A 14 19.28 36.44 -16.30
CA THR A 14 19.79 35.65 -15.16
C THR A 14 18.94 34.38 -14.93
N PRO A 15 19.49 33.31 -14.33
CA PRO A 15 18.74 32.09 -14.05
C PRO A 15 17.46 32.33 -13.24
N THR A 16 17.47 33.30 -12.32
CA THR A 16 16.32 33.70 -11.52
C THR A 16 15.25 34.44 -12.35
N GLU A 17 15.66 35.39 -13.21
CA GLU A 17 14.76 36.07 -14.14
C GLU A 17 14.16 35.10 -15.17
N ARG A 18 14.90 34.05 -15.56
CA ARG A 18 14.45 32.97 -16.44
C ARG A 18 13.34 32.14 -15.78
N ALA A 19 13.56 31.71 -14.54
CA ALA A 19 12.58 30.94 -13.77
C ALA A 19 11.32 31.76 -13.45
N GLU A 20 11.46 33.03 -13.08
CA GLU A 20 10.34 33.95 -12.86
C GLU A 20 9.56 34.25 -14.15
N ALA A 21 10.24 34.44 -15.29
CA ALA A 21 9.59 34.66 -16.58
C ALA A 21 8.78 33.44 -17.02
N ILE A 22 9.27 32.22 -16.79
CA ILE A 22 8.57 30.98 -17.09
C ILE A 22 7.37 30.78 -16.16
N ARG A 23 7.54 30.98 -14.84
CA ARG A 23 6.43 30.97 -13.86
C ARG A 23 5.37 32.03 -14.19
N ALA A 24 5.77 33.23 -14.60
CA ALA A 24 4.87 34.32 -14.97
C ALA A 24 4.17 34.13 -16.33
N ALA A 25 4.81 33.42 -17.28
CA ALA A 25 4.22 33.05 -18.56
C ALA A 25 3.22 31.89 -18.42
N THR A 26 3.56 30.87 -17.64
CA THR A 26 2.65 29.73 -17.36
C THR A 26 1.54 30.07 -16.38
N GLY A 27 1.76 30.95 -15.41
CA GLY A 27 0.72 31.52 -14.56
C GLY A 27 -0.29 32.42 -15.30
N ARG A 28 0.01 32.81 -16.55
CA ARG A 28 -0.93 33.45 -17.48
C ARG A 28 -1.67 32.43 -18.35
N ALA A 29 -0.98 31.41 -18.87
CA ALA A 29 -1.62 30.28 -19.57
C ALA A 29 -2.60 29.49 -18.69
N LYS A 30 -2.29 29.30 -17.40
CA LYS A 30 -3.16 28.67 -16.38
C LYS A 30 -4.45 29.46 -16.08
N ARG A 31 -4.50 30.77 -16.33
CA ARG A 31 -5.73 31.59 -16.17
C ARG A 31 -6.62 31.60 -17.42
N ALA A 32 -6.09 31.14 -18.56
CA ALA A 32 -6.74 31.19 -19.86
C ALA A 32 -7.35 29.85 -20.31
N SER A 33 -7.26 28.78 -19.52
CA SER A 33 -7.87 27.46 -19.83
C SER A 33 -9.40 27.45 -19.87
N GLY A 34 -10.05 28.62 -19.71
CA GLY A 34 -11.47 28.81 -20.03
C GLY A 34 -11.75 29.30 -21.46
N SER A 35 -10.80 29.89 -22.20
CA SER A 35 -10.98 30.24 -23.61
C SER A 35 -9.69 30.81 -24.21
N GLY A 36 -9.25 30.25 -25.34
CA GLY A 36 -8.38 30.93 -26.29
C GLY A 36 -6.89 30.61 -26.18
N THR A 37 -6.36 30.12 -27.30
CA THR A 37 -4.96 29.84 -27.59
C THR A 37 -4.09 31.11 -27.52
N ASP A 38 -3.30 31.25 -26.46
CA ASP A 38 -2.12 32.13 -26.46
C ASP A 38 -0.84 31.26 -26.47
N SER A 39 0.02 31.50 -27.46
CA SER A 39 1.23 30.73 -27.72
C SER A 39 2.42 31.20 -26.87
N ILE A 40 3.09 30.25 -26.21
CA ILE A 40 4.38 30.47 -25.54
C ILE A 40 5.49 30.33 -26.61
N SER A 41 6.27 31.39 -26.82
CA SER A 41 7.43 31.36 -27.74
C SER A 41 8.72 31.11 -26.93
N VAL A 42 9.31 29.93 -27.07
CA VAL A 42 10.68 29.65 -26.60
C VAL A 42 11.61 29.82 -27.80
N VAL A 43 12.62 30.69 -27.69
CA VAL A 43 13.56 30.95 -28.78
C VAL A 43 14.57 29.81 -28.86
N VAL A 44 14.44 29.01 -29.91
CA VAL A 44 15.35 27.93 -30.28
C VAL A 44 16.23 28.43 -31.42
N THR A 45 17.53 28.66 -31.18
CA THR A 45 18.47 29.07 -32.24
C THR A 45 19.06 27.84 -32.92
N SER A 46 18.84 27.65 -34.23
CA SER A 46 19.67 26.72 -35.00
C SER A 46 20.82 27.52 -35.63
N HIS A 47 22.06 27.30 -35.21
CA HIS A 47 23.21 27.91 -35.87
C HIS A 47 23.42 27.25 -37.25
N ILE A 48 23.11 27.97 -38.31
CA ILE A 48 23.62 27.70 -39.66
C ILE A 48 24.81 28.64 -39.86
N ASP A 49 26.00 28.07 -40.07
CA ASP A 49 27.17 28.82 -40.48
C ASP A 49 26.97 29.34 -41.92
N HIS A 50 26.51 30.59 -42.03
CA HIS A 50 27.19 31.65 -42.75
C HIS A 50 26.38 32.96 -42.69
N LEU A 51 27.08 34.03 -42.29
CA LEU A 51 26.76 35.46 -42.40
C LEU A 51 25.93 36.09 -41.27
N HIS A 52 26.65 36.98 -40.56
CA HIS A 52 26.23 38.17 -39.82
C HIS A 52 25.16 38.05 -38.73
N ALA A 53 25.60 38.43 -37.53
CA ALA A 53 24.78 38.80 -36.39
C ALA A 53 23.67 39.79 -36.78
N GLN A 54 22.54 39.67 -36.08
CA GLN A 54 21.28 40.42 -36.24
C GLN A 54 20.31 39.76 -37.22
N ASP A 55 19.59 38.74 -36.75
CA ASP A 55 18.13 38.68 -36.80
C ASP A 55 17.65 37.33 -36.25
N GLY A 56 16.78 37.38 -35.23
CA GLY A 56 16.27 36.19 -34.54
C GLY A 56 15.27 35.44 -35.43
N VAL A 57 15.59 34.20 -35.78
CA VAL A 57 14.64 33.28 -36.40
C VAL A 57 13.78 32.66 -35.30
N ILE A 58 12.48 32.97 -35.33
CA ILE A 58 11.47 32.42 -34.44
C ILE A 58 11.07 31.05 -34.98
N ILE A 59 11.42 29.95 -34.29
CA ILE A 59 10.77 28.66 -34.55
C ILE A 59 9.42 28.68 -33.85
N THR A 60 8.35 28.99 -34.60
CA THR A 60 6.95 28.90 -34.17
C THR A 60 6.44 27.47 -34.27
N SER A 61 7.07 26.51 -33.57
CA SER A 61 6.38 25.26 -33.25
C SER A 61 6.17 25.25 -31.74
N PRO A 62 4.92 25.16 -31.25
CA PRO A 62 4.70 25.20 -29.82
C PRO A 62 5.36 23.95 -29.22
N ILE A 63 6.33 24.12 -28.34
CA ILE A 63 6.80 23.00 -27.50
C ILE A 63 5.61 22.31 -26.79
N PRO A 64 4.52 23.02 -26.40
CA PRO A 64 3.27 22.38 -25.99
C PRO A 64 2.60 21.49 -27.05
N PHE A 65 2.73 21.79 -28.34
CA PHE A 65 2.19 20.96 -29.42
C PHE A 65 2.95 19.64 -29.54
N ILE A 66 4.27 19.66 -29.39
CA ILE A 66 5.09 18.45 -29.46
C ILE A 66 4.87 17.57 -28.23
N ALA A 67 4.77 18.20 -27.05
CA ALA A 67 4.40 17.54 -25.81
C ALA A 67 2.97 16.94 -25.83
N ALA A 68 2.00 17.65 -26.44
CA ALA A 68 0.64 17.17 -26.63
C ALA A 68 0.53 16.06 -27.70
N VAL A 69 1.30 16.15 -28.79
CA VAL A 69 1.36 15.11 -29.83
C VAL A 69 1.95 13.81 -29.27
N MET A 70 2.88 13.92 -28.32
CA MET A 70 3.54 12.81 -27.64
C MET A 70 2.68 12.11 -26.58
N GLY A 71 1.49 12.63 -26.24
CA GLY A 71 0.59 12.01 -25.26
C GLY A 71 1.06 12.09 -23.80
N ARG A 72 1.96 13.01 -23.47
CA ARG A 72 2.48 13.18 -22.09
C ARG A 72 1.45 13.79 -21.15
N SER A 73 1.47 13.39 -19.88
CA SER A 73 0.64 14.00 -18.83
C SER A 73 1.03 15.47 -18.62
N PRO A 74 0.11 16.37 -18.20
CA PRO A 74 0.46 17.77 -17.94
C PRO A 74 1.67 17.96 -17.01
N LEU A 75 1.88 17.02 -16.08
CA LEU A 75 3.02 17.00 -15.17
C LEU A 75 4.34 16.70 -15.91
N GLU A 76 4.35 15.70 -16.79
CA GLU A 76 5.52 15.36 -17.61
C GLU A 76 5.86 16.46 -18.61
N GLN A 77 4.84 17.08 -19.20
CA GLN A 77 5.05 18.21 -20.10
C GLN A 77 5.70 19.37 -19.36
N TRP A 78 5.22 19.68 -18.16
CA TRP A 78 5.81 20.72 -17.33
C TRP A 78 7.23 20.37 -16.90
N ALA A 79 7.46 19.13 -16.45
CA ALA A 79 8.79 18.66 -16.04
C ALA A 79 9.78 18.73 -17.20
N PHE A 80 9.38 18.29 -18.41
CA PHE A 80 10.19 18.42 -19.63
C PHE A 80 10.53 19.87 -19.94
N LEU A 81 9.53 20.76 -19.90
CA LEU A 81 9.72 22.19 -20.18
C LEU A 81 10.65 22.85 -19.16
N GLU A 82 10.47 22.55 -17.88
CA GLU A 82 11.34 23.07 -16.83
C GLU A 82 12.76 22.55 -17.00
N ASP A 83 12.95 21.28 -17.32
CA ASP A 83 14.26 20.70 -17.52
C ASP A 83 14.96 21.29 -18.74
N VAL A 84 14.28 21.43 -19.89
CA VAL A 84 14.81 22.16 -21.06
C VAL A 84 15.17 23.60 -20.69
N ALA A 85 14.41 24.21 -19.80
CA ALA A 85 14.56 25.61 -19.45
C ALA A 85 15.54 25.87 -18.30
N TYR A 86 15.84 24.92 -17.44
CA TYR A 86 16.62 25.16 -16.23
C TYR A 86 17.57 24.02 -15.91
N HIS A 87 18.85 24.33 -16.05
CA HIS A 87 19.95 23.52 -15.56
C HIS A 87 20.86 24.38 -14.69
N GLU A 88 20.90 24.10 -13.39
CA GLU A 88 21.77 24.82 -12.46
C GLU A 88 23.24 24.68 -12.88
N GLY A 89 23.89 25.81 -13.17
CA GLY A 89 25.28 25.85 -13.62
C GLY A 89 25.49 25.54 -15.11
N VAL A 90 24.42 25.52 -15.92
CA VAL A 90 24.48 25.23 -17.36
C VAL A 90 23.70 26.30 -18.13
N ASP A 91 24.39 26.99 -19.03
CA ASP A 91 23.80 28.10 -19.78
C ASP A 91 23.25 27.65 -21.15
N GLN A 92 23.63 26.45 -21.63
CA GLN A 92 23.30 25.94 -22.97
C GLN A 92 22.95 24.45 -22.95
N LEU A 93 21.93 24.06 -23.73
CA LEU A 93 21.52 22.68 -23.97
C LEU A 93 21.63 22.39 -25.47
N PHE A 94 22.39 21.35 -25.83
CA PHE A 94 22.66 20.93 -27.20
C PHE A 94 22.03 19.57 -27.49
N ALA A 95 21.32 19.46 -28.60
CA ALA A 95 20.81 18.20 -29.13
C ALA A 95 20.83 18.21 -30.66
N ALA A 96 20.89 17.03 -31.30
CA ALA A 96 20.87 16.97 -32.76
C ALA A 96 19.46 17.21 -33.33
N ASP A 97 18.41 16.97 -32.53
CA ASP A 97 17.07 17.49 -32.73
C ASP A 97 16.25 17.48 -31.42
N LEU A 98 14.99 17.91 -31.50
CA LEU A 98 14.07 17.88 -30.34
C LEU A 98 13.67 16.44 -29.94
N TRP A 99 13.81 15.46 -30.83
CA TRP A 99 13.51 14.07 -30.53
C TRP A 99 14.57 13.45 -29.64
N ASP A 100 15.82 13.84 -29.80
CA ASP A 100 16.89 13.46 -28.86
C ASP A 100 16.58 13.96 -27.46
N LEU A 101 16.13 15.21 -27.32
CA LEU A 101 15.70 15.77 -26.03
C LEU A 101 14.52 14.99 -25.47
N THR A 102 13.54 14.70 -26.33
CA THR A 102 12.33 13.98 -25.93
C THR A 102 12.65 12.56 -25.48
N THR A 103 13.43 11.82 -26.26
CA THR A 103 13.84 10.44 -25.98
C THR A 103 14.73 10.34 -24.75
N ALA A 104 15.67 11.27 -24.58
CA ALA A 104 16.48 11.34 -23.37
C ALA A 104 15.59 11.62 -22.15
N PHE A 105 14.64 12.54 -22.27
CA PHE A 105 13.70 12.81 -21.18
C PHE A 105 12.79 11.61 -20.88
N ASP A 106 12.26 10.90 -21.88
CA ASP A 106 11.42 9.71 -21.65
C ASP A 106 12.22 8.58 -21.00
N ARG A 107 13.48 8.41 -21.40
CA ARG A 107 14.36 7.38 -20.84
C ARG A 107 14.80 7.69 -19.41
N TYR A 108 15.05 8.96 -19.10
CA TYR A 108 15.72 9.35 -17.85
C TYR A 108 14.82 10.13 -16.89
N ALA A 109 13.62 10.53 -17.33
CA ALA A 109 12.66 11.38 -16.64
C ALA A 109 13.19 12.77 -16.23
N ALA A 110 14.42 13.10 -16.63
CA ALA A 110 15.13 14.37 -16.49
C ALA A 110 16.39 14.35 -17.39
N PHE A 111 16.93 15.49 -17.82
CA PHE A 111 18.23 15.56 -18.47
C PHE A 111 19.37 15.46 -17.44
N PRO A 112 20.46 14.75 -17.77
CA PRO A 112 21.61 14.56 -16.88
C PRO A 112 22.22 15.90 -16.42
N PRO A 113 22.68 16.01 -15.15
CA PRO A 113 23.56 17.10 -14.70
C PRO A 113 24.95 17.06 -15.36
N GLY A 114 25.33 15.94 -16.00
CA GLY A 114 26.70 15.64 -16.38
C GLY A 114 26.82 15.18 -17.82
N VAL A 115 27.01 16.13 -18.73
CA VAL A 115 28.27 16.33 -19.47
C VAL A 115 28.30 17.81 -19.79
N ILE A 116 28.70 18.65 -18.83
CA ILE A 116 29.16 19.99 -19.19
C ILE A 116 30.43 19.73 -19.99
N SER A 117 30.34 19.82 -21.31
CA SER A 117 31.54 19.75 -22.13
C SER A 117 32.44 20.90 -21.68
N PRO A 118 33.66 20.62 -21.15
CA PRO A 118 34.54 21.67 -20.66
C PRO A 118 34.90 22.67 -21.77
N ASP A 119 34.73 22.26 -23.03
CA ASP A 119 35.03 23.07 -24.21
C ASP A 119 33.86 23.97 -24.67
N ILE A 120 32.62 23.73 -24.19
CA ILE A 120 31.40 24.38 -24.73
C ILE A 120 30.48 24.97 -23.63
N GLY A 121 30.66 24.61 -22.36
CA GLY A 121 29.88 25.20 -21.25
C GLY A 121 28.39 24.88 -21.27
N GLY A 122 28.00 23.73 -21.84
CA GLY A 122 26.61 23.29 -21.97
C GLY A 122 26.43 21.77 -21.85
N VAL A 123 25.18 21.32 -21.66
CA VAL A 123 24.78 19.89 -21.62
C VAL A 123 24.54 19.40 -23.04
N HIS A 124 25.17 18.29 -23.44
CA HIS A 124 24.98 17.68 -24.76
C HIS A 124 24.18 16.39 -24.66
N VAL A 125 22.97 16.36 -25.23
CA VAL A 125 22.14 15.16 -25.31
C VAL A 125 22.60 14.32 -26.50
N GLN A 126 23.03 13.10 -26.22
CA GLN A 126 23.49 12.17 -27.27
C GLN A 126 22.32 11.79 -28.19
N PRO A 127 22.54 11.74 -29.52
CA PRO A 127 21.49 11.36 -30.45
C PRO A 127 20.97 9.96 -30.16
N SER A 128 19.65 9.79 -30.09
CA SER A 128 19.06 8.46 -29.94
C SER A 128 19.13 7.71 -31.27
N SER A 129 19.64 6.48 -31.26
CA SER A 129 19.58 5.59 -32.43
C SER A 129 18.19 4.98 -32.65
N ALA A 130 17.34 5.00 -31.63
CA ALA A 130 15.95 4.56 -31.69
C ALA A 130 15.07 5.77 -31.95
N ALA A 131 14.16 5.67 -32.91
CA ALA A 131 13.10 6.66 -33.11
C ALA A 131 11.85 6.15 -32.36
N PRO A 132 11.67 6.50 -31.06
CA PRO A 132 10.62 5.93 -30.21
C PRO A 132 9.20 6.18 -30.73
N THR A 133 8.99 7.11 -31.66
CA THR A 133 7.69 7.26 -32.35
C THR A 133 7.31 6.03 -33.18
N TRP A 134 8.29 5.29 -33.72
CA TRP A 134 8.02 4.06 -34.45
C TRP A 134 7.79 2.87 -33.53
N GLU A 135 8.49 2.81 -32.39
CA GLU A 135 8.26 1.80 -31.36
C GLU A 135 6.89 2.01 -30.71
N LEU A 136 6.59 3.24 -30.26
CA LEU A 136 5.28 3.59 -29.72
C LEU A 136 4.16 3.36 -30.75
N ALA A 137 4.33 3.80 -32.02
CA ALA A 137 3.34 3.50 -33.05
C ALA A 137 3.22 2.00 -33.35
N ALA A 138 4.31 1.23 -33.24
CA ALA A 138 4.27 -0.22 -33.37
C ALA A 138 3.52 -0.87 -32.20
N ASP A 139 3.73 -0.41 -30.96
CA ASP A 139 3.03 -0.89 -29.77
C ASP A 139 1.52 -0.61 -29.85
N TRP A 140 1.13 0.54 -30.41
CA TRP A 140 -0.29 0.88 -30.64
C TRP A 140 -0.90 0.23 -31.89
N THR A 141 -0.10 -0.30 -32.81
CA THR A 141 -0.59 -0.87 -34.09
C THR A 141 -1.61 -2.01 -33.89
N PRO A 142 -1.39 -2.99 -32.97
CA PRO A 142 -2.37 -4.01 -32.67
C PRO A 142 -3.71 -3.45 -32.17
N PHE A 143 -3.68 -2.42 -31.32
CA PHE A 143 -4.87 -1.78 -30.78
C PHE A 143 -5.62 -0.96 -31.83
N ASP A 144 -4.89 -0.19 -32.65
CA ASP A 144 -5.47 0.55 -33.78
C ASP A 144 -6.16 -0.40 -34.77
N ALA A 145 -5.65 -1.62 -34.96
CA ALA A 145 -6.30 -2.63 -35.78
C ALA A 145 -7.60 -3.18 -35.15
N VAL A 146 -7.68 -3.29 -33.82
CA VAL A 146 -8.94 -3.64 -33.13
C VAL A 146 -9.95 -2.51 -33.27
N LEU A 147 -9.54 -1.26 -33.01
CA LEU A 147 -10.38 -0.06 -33.14
C LEU A 147 -10.94 0.10 -34.56
N ASP A 148 -10.09 -0.02 -35.58
CA ASP A 148 -10.49 0.10 -36.99
C ASP A 148 -11.53 -0.97 -37.37
N ARG A 149 -11.35 -2.22 -36.90
CA ARG A 149 -12.33 -3.29 -37.12
C ARG A 149 -13.67 -3.07 -36.41
N CYS A 150 -13.67 -2.32 -35.31
CA CYS A 150 -14.89 -1.90 -34.61
C CYS A 150 -15.50 -0.61 -35.21
N GLY A 151 -14.84 0.00 -36.20
CA GLY A 151 -15.26 1.25 -36.82
C GLY A 151 -15.06 2.47 -35.90
N LEU A 152 -14.11 2.39 -34.97
CA LEU A 152 -13.69 3.45 -34.07
C LEU A 152 -12.48 4.19 -34.64
N GLY A 153 -12.24 5.42 -34.16
CA GLY A 153 -11.05 6.19 -34.56
C GLY A 153 -9.75 5.53 -34.06
N PRO A 154 -8.60 5.80 -34.68
CA PRO A 154 -7.32 5.32 -34.17
C PRO A 154 -7.01 5.91 -32.78
N SER A 155 -6.18 5.22 -31.99
CA SER A 155 -5.77 5.60 -30.62
C SER A 155 -5.34 7.07 -30.47
N ARG A 156 -4.69 7.64 -31.49
CA ARG A 156 -4.28 9.06 -31.52
C ARG A 156 -5.43 10.07 -31.46
N CYS A 157 -6.66 9.66 -31.73
CA CYS A 157 -7.86 10.51 -31.66
C CYS A 157 -8.39 10.66 -30.22
N TYR A 158 -7.91 9.83 -29.29
CA TYR A 158 -8.33 9.86 -27.90
C TYR A 158 -7.36 10.71 -27.07
N PRO A 159 -7.87 11.72 -26.31
CA PRO A 159 -7.06 12.55 -25.44
C PRO A 159 -6.48 11.77 -24.25
N GLY A 160 -7.22 10.79 -23.70
CA GLY A 160 -6.71 9.82 -22.75
C GLY A 160 -6.34 8.53 -23.48
N ARG A 161 -5.09 8.09 -23.39
CA ARG A 161 -4.67 6.78 -23.90
C ARG A 161 -3.54 6.23 -23.04
N GLU A 162 -3.69 4.99 -22.61
CA GLU A 162 -2.74 4.30 -21.75
C GLU A 162 -2.59 2.86 -22.23
N LEU A 163 -1.35 2.38 -22.34
CA LEU A 163 -1.05 0.96 -22.53
C LEU A 163 -0.86 0.36 -21.14
N SER A 164 -1.82 -0.46 -20.70
CA SER A 164 -1.71 -1.18 -19.44
C SER A 164 -0.69 -2.31 -19.56
N ASP A 165 -0.67 -3.01 -20.70
CA ASP A 165 0.40 -3.93 -21.10
C ASP A 165 0.46 -4.13 -22.64
N GLU A 166 1.20 -5.15 -23.09
CA GLU A 166 1.34 -5.48 -24.53
C GLU A 166 0.04 -5.88 -25.24
N ASN A 167 -1.01 -6.26 -24.50
CA ASN A 167 -2.28 -6.72 -25.05
C ASN A 167 -3.51 -5.96 -24.52
N LEU A 168 -3.35 -5.04 -23.56
CA LEU A 168 -4.42 -4.25 -22.95
C LEU A 168 -4.13 -2.74 -23.03
N ALA A 169 -5.11 -1.99 -23.49
CA ALA A 169 -5.08 -0.53 -23.51
C ALA A 169 -6.37 0.07 -22.96
N VAL A 170 -6.28 1.24 -22.35
CA VAL A 170 -7.42 2.06 -21.93
C VAL A 170 -7.39 3.36 -22.70
N LEU A 171 -8.51 3.70 -23.34
CA LEU A 171 -8.70 4.94 -24.08
C LEU A 171 -9.83 5.74 -23.46
N SER A 172 -9.75 7.07 -23.50
CA SER A 172 -10.82 7.95 -23.04
C SER A 172 -11.03 9.11 -24.01
N ASP A 173 -12.28 9.39 -24.33
CA ASP A 173 -12.71 10.59 -25.05
C ASP A 173 -13.26 11.69 -24.12
N GLY A 174 -13.23 11.46 -22.80
CA GLY A 174 -13.79 12.32 -21.78
C GLY A 174 -15.27 12.12 -21.50
N GLN A 175 -15.95 11.22 -22.20
CA GLN A 175 -17.33 10.79 -21.92
C GLN A 175 -17.42 9.29 -21.62
N GLN A 176 -16.53 8.48 -22.19
CA GLN A 176 -16.44 7.04 -21.96
C GLN A 176 -14.97 6.58 -21.85
N PHE A 177 -14.78 5.44 -21.21
CA PHE A 177 -13.55 4.66 -21.25
C PHE A 177 -13.75 3.44 -22.15
N LEU A 178 -12.75 3.16 -22.99
CA LEU A 178 -12.68 1.97 -23.83
C LEU A 178 -11.54 1.10 -23.33
N HIS A 179 -11.86 -0.06 -22.79
CA HIS A 179 -10.90 -1.10 -22.43
C HIS A 179 -10.73 -2.03 -23.62
N VAL A 180 -9.59 -1.92 -24.31
CA VAL A 180 -9.29 -2.61 -25.57
C VAL A 180 -8.30 -3.73 -25.31
N SER A 181 -8.68 -4.97 -25.66
CA SER A 181 -7.76 -6.10 -25.68
C SER A 181 -7.49 -6.57 -27.09
N THR A 182 -6.26 -7.05 -27.33
CA THR A 182 -5.83 -7.65 -28.59
C THR A 182 -5.78 -9.18 -28.52
N GLN A 183 -5.78 -9.76 -27.31
CA GLN A 183 -5.71 -11.21 -27.08
C GLN A 183 -6.57 -11.65 -25.87
N PRO A 184 -7.81 -12.14 -26.09
CA PRO A 184 -8.55 -12.12 -27.35
C PRO A 184 -8.90 -10.68 -27.77
N ALA A 185 -9.16 -10.45 -29.07
CA ALA A 185 -9.51 -9.13 -29.57
C ALA A 185 -10.97 -8.78 -29.22
N TRP A 186 -11.20 -7.75 -28.39
CA TRP A 186 -12.53 -7.24 -28.01
C TRP A 186 -12.43 -5.90 -27.26
N ILE A 187 -13.58 -5.24 -27.08
CA ILE A 187 -13.69 -3.94 -26.40
C ILE A 187 -14.75 -4.00 -25.31
N VAL A 188 -14.47 -3.39 -24.16
CA VAL A 188 -15.48 -3.10 -23.12
C VAL A 188 -15.57 -1.57 -22.95
N GLU A 189 -16.78 -1.03 -23.10
CA GLU A 189 -17.07 0.40 -23.01
C GLU A 189 -17.81 0.71 -21.72
N VAL A 190 -17.37 1.75 -21.00
CA VAL A 190 -17.97 2.19 -19.73
C VAL A 190 -18.04 3.73 -19.65
N PRO A 191 -19.01 4.32 -18.94
CA PRO A 191 -19.12 5.78 -18.83
C PRO A 191 -17.92 6.37 -18.06
N ALA A 192 -17.40 7.52 -18.51
CA ALA A 192 -16.26 8.22 -17.90
C ALA A 192 -16.69 9.36 -16.96
N ASP A 193 -17.71 9.14 -16.14
CA ASP A 193 -18.08 10.07 -15.09
C ASP A 193 -17.37 9.74 -13.76
N ALA A 194 -17.48 10.66 -12.80
CA ALA A 194 -16.83 10.53 -11.49
C ALA A 194 -17.70 9.80 -10.44
N SER A 195 -18.74 9.07 -10.87
CA SER A 195 -19.62 8.34 -9.98
C SER A 195 -18.95 7.05 -9.45
N PRO A 196 -19.33 6.58 -8.25
CA PRO A 196 -18.93 5.26 -7.76
C PRO A 196 -19.33 4.13 -8.74
N GLN A 197 -20.45 4.29 -9.44
CA GLN A 197 -20.93 3.39 -10.47
C GLN A 197 -19.93 3.28 -11.64
N SER A 198 -19.47 4.39 -12.19
CA SER A 198 -18.47 4.38 -13.28
C SER A 198 -17.14 3.75 -12.85
N GLN A 199 -16.68 4.05 -11.63
CA GLN A 199 -15.46 3.42 -11.09
C GLN A 199 -15.60 1.90 -10.98
N PHE A 200 -16.74 1.45 -10.47
CA PHE A 200 -17.07 0.03 -10.42
C PHE A 200 -17.08 -0.61 -11.82
N LEU A 201 -17.68 0.05 -12.81
CA LEU A 201 -17.72 -0.47 -14.17
C LEU A 201 -16.33 -0.55 -14.81
N CYS A 202 -15.46 0.45 -14.59
CA CYS A 202 -14.06 0.39 -15.04
C CYS A 202 -13.34 -0.82 -14.42
N THR A 203 -13.47 -1.00 -13.11
CA THR A 203 -12.92 -2.15 -12.39
C THR A 203 -13.45 -3.49 -12.91
N LEU A 204 -14.77 -3.56 -13.17
CA LEU A 204 -15.40 -4.74 -13.74
C LEU A 204 -14.88 -5.03 -15.15
N ALA A 205 -14.70 -3.99 -15.97
CA ALA A 205 -14.13 -4.10 -17.31
C ALA A 205 -12.70 -4.66 -17.25
N GLU A 206 -11.84 -4.12 -16.39
CA GLU A 206 -10.47 -4.62 -16.20
C GLU A 206 -10.44 -6.07 -15.72
N SER A 207 -11.34 -6.42 -14.79
CA SER A 207 -11.48 -7.78 -14.26
C SER A 207 -11.91 -8.77 -15.35
N LEU A 208 -12.85 -8.36 -16.21
CA LEU A 208 -13.28 -9.12 -17.38
C LEU A 208 -12.14 -9.34 -18.38
N GLN A 209 -11.34 -8.29 -18.64
CA GLN A 209 -10.17 -8.37 -19.51
C GLN A 209 -9.13 -9.37 -18.98
N HIS A 210 -8.87 -9.34 -17.67
CA HIS A 210 -7.99 -10.31 -17.01
C HIS A 210 -8.55 -11.73 -17.07
N ALA A 211 -9.85 -11.90 -16.83
CA ALA A 211 -10.51 -13.19 -16.88
C ALA A 211 -10.45 -13.82 -18.28
N ALA A 212 -10.68 -13.02 -19.32
CA ALA A 212 -10.59 -13.45 -20.71
C ALA A 212 -9.21 -14.04 -21.04
N ARG A 213 -8.13 -13.49 -20.45
CA ARG A 213 -6.76 -13.98 -20.66
C ARG A 213 -6.42 -15.21 -19.82
N ARG A 214 -6.94 -15.28 -18.59
CA ARG A 214 -6.66 -16.37 -17.65
C ARG A 214 -7.49 -17.62 -17.88
N LEU A 215 -8.70 -17.48 -18.42
CA LEU A 215 -9.63 -18.58 -18.68
C LEU A 215 -9.64 -18.89 -20.18
N PRO A 216 -8.94 -19.94 -20.65
CA PRO A 216 -8.92 -20.29 -22.07
C PRO A 216 -10.32 -20.43 -22.67
N ARG A 217 -11.27 -20.94 -21.89
CA ARG A 217 -12.68 -21.08 -22.31
C ARG A 217 -13.39 -19.75 -22.53
N PHE A 218 -13.01 -18.71 -21.78
CA PHE A 218 -13.54 -17.38 -21.99
C PHE A 218 -12.93 -16.73 -23.24
N ALA A 219 -11.62 -16.91 -23.46
CA ALA A 219 -10.99 -16.50 -24.72
C ALA A 219 -11.61 -17.19 -25.94
N ASP A 220 -11.84 -18.50 -25.86
CA ASP A 220 -12.51 -19.29 -26.90
C ASP A 220 -13.92 -18.75 -27.19
N LEU A 221 -14.69 -18.38 -26.14
CA LEU A 221 -16.02 -17.80 -26.24
C LEU A 221 -15.99 -16.46 -27.00
N ILE A 222 -15.08 -15.54 -26.62
CA ILE A 222 -14.90 -14.23 -27.27
C ILE A 222 -14.50 -14.41 -28.73
N GLN A 223 -13.58 -15.33 -29.01
CA GLN A 223 -13.09 -15.59 -30.35
C GLN A 223 -14.19 -16.17 -31.25
N ALA A 224 -15.00 -17.09 -30.73
CA ALA A 224 -16.14 -17.65 -31.46
C ALA A 224 -17.18 -16.58 -31.82
N ALA A 225 -17.37 -15.59 -30.94
CA ALA A 225 -18.29 -14.50 -31.14
C ALA A 225 -17.78 -13.36 -32.05
N SER A 226 -16.48 -13.34 -32.34
CA SER A 226 -15.81 -12.29 -33.11
C SER A 226 -16.13 -12.28 -34.61
N GLY A 227 -17.03 -13.15 -35.09
CA GLY A 227 -17.52 -13.25 -36.48
C GLY A 227 -16.86 -12.36 -37.53
N LEU A 228 -17.50 -11.23 -37.84
CA LEU A 228 -17.02 -10.21 -38.79
C LEU A 228 -16.07 -9.16 -38.17
N GLY A 229 -15.99 -9.07 -36.84
CA GLY A 229 -15.26 -8.04 -36.10
C GLY A 229 -15.16 -8.35 -34.59
N PRO A 230 -14.20 -7.74 -33.87
CA PRO A 230 -14.08 -7.90 -32.42
C PRO A 230 -15.40 -7.50 -31.71
N PRO A 231 -15.88 -8.28 -30.73
CA PRO A 231 -17.09 -7.93 -29.99
C PRO A 231 -16.84 -6.70 -29.11
N THR A 232 -17.89 -5.91 -28.93
CA THR A 232 -17.89 -4.71 -28.06
C THR A 232 -19.01 -4.86 -27.03
N ILE A 233 -18.68 -4.76 -25.75
CA ILE A 233 -19.66 -4.80 -24.66
C ILE A 233 -19.74 -3.41 -24.03
N CYS A 234 -20.91 -2.77 -24.10
CA CYS A 234 -21.18 -1.51 -23.43
C CYS A 234 -21.82 -1.81 -22.06
N MET A 235 -21.25 -1.33 -20.97
CA MET A 235 -21.83 -1.53 -19.63
C MET A 235 -22.31 -0.21 -19.05
N GLU A 236 -23.51 -0.19 -18.48
CA GLU A 236 -24.08 0.98 -17.81
C GLU A 236 -24.91 0.58 -16.58
N PHE A 237 -25.02 1.48 -15.62
CA PHE A 237 -26.00 1.33 -14.53
C PHE A 237 -27.34 1.93 -14.95
N ILE A 238 -28.44 1.20 -14.70
CA ILE A 238 -29.79 1.63 -15.03
C ILE A 238 -30.71 1.43 -13.83
N ASP A 239 -31.59 2.41 -13.59
CA ASP A 239 -32.71 2.27 -12.65
C ASP A 239 -33.68 1.17 -13.13
N ARG A 240 -34.12 0.29 -12.22
CA ARG A 240 -35.08 -0.78 -12.48
C ARG A 240 -36.34 -0.31 -13.20
N ALA A 241 -36.78 0.92 -12.94
CA ALA A 241 -37.93 1.51 -13.65
C ALA A 241 -37.68 1.63 -15.16
N SER A 242 -36.47 1.99 -15.57
CA SER A 242 -36.07 2.21 -16.97
C SER A 242 -35.81 0.90 -17.73
N LEU A 243 -35.55 -0.22 -17.04
CA LEU A 243 -35.40 -1.55 -17.66
C LEU A 243 -36.68 -2.01 -18.37
N SER A 244 -37.85 -1.61 -17.86
CA SER A 244 -39.16 -1.93 -18.45
C SER A 244 -39.41 -1.23 -19.80
N GLU A 245 -38.74 -0.10 -20.06
CA GLU A 245 -38.85 0.66 -21.31
C GLU A 245 -37.96 0.11 -22.43
N LEU A 246 -36.95 -0.69 -22.08
CA LEU A 246 -35.96 -1.27 -23.01
C LEU A 246 -36.40 -2.61 -23.63
N GLY A 247 -37.59 -3.13 -23.30
CA GLY A 247 -38.14 -4.34 -23.94
C GLY A 247 -37.43 -5.64 -23.57
N VAL A 248 -36.99 -5.75 -22.32
CA VAL A 248 -36.14 -6.83 -21.79
C VAL A 248 -36.95 -8.06 -21.36
N GLU A 249 -36.46 -9.27 -21.61
CA GLU A 249 -36.95 -10.50 -20.96
C GLU A 249 -36.46 -10.54 -19.49
N GLU A 250 -37.34 -10.26 -18.52
CA GLU A 250 -37.05 -10.51 -17.10
C GLU A 250 -36.82 -12.02 -16.87
N ARG A 251 -35.68 -12.39 -16.26
CA ARG A 251 -35.34 -13.78 -15.89
C ARG A 251 -35.06 -13.95 -14.39
N PRO A 252 -35.26 -15.17 -13.84
CA PRO A 252 -35.50 -15.38 -12.42
C PRO A 252 -34.20 -15.62 -11.66
N SER A 253 -33.54 -14.53 -11.29
CA SER A 253 -33.11 -14.38 -9.90
C SER A 253 -33.62 -13.01 -9.49
N ASP A 254 -34.54 -12.96 -8.54
CA ASP A 254 -35.48 -11.83 -8.31
C ASP A 254 -34.83 -10.46 -7.97
N GLU A 255 -33.50 -10.33 -8.02
CA GLU A 255 -32.72 -9.23 -7.44
C GLU A 255 -31.77 -8.51 -8.44
N ILE A 256 -31.57 -9.01 -9.67
CA ILE A 256 -30.68 -8.36 -10.67
C ILE A 256 -31.26 -8.45 -12.08
N ALA A 257 -31.49 -7.31 -12.74
CA ALA A 257 -32.00 -7.24 -14.11
C ALA A 257 -30.95 -6.74 -15.11
N PHE A 258 -30.90 -7.37 -16.29
CA PHE A 258 -29.98 -7.04 -17.39
C PHE A 258 -30.73 -6.80 -18.69
N ALA A 259 -30.45 -5.69 -19.37
CA ALA A 259 -31.01 -5.36 -20.69
C ALA A 259 -29.99 -5.63 -21.79
N PHE A 260 -30.45 -6.13 -22.95
CA PHE A 260 -29.61 -6.42 -24.10
C PHE A 260 -30.12 -5.72 -25.36
N SER A 261 -29.22 -5.11 -26.13
CA SER A 261 -29.47 -4.64 -27.49
C SER A 261 -28.27 -5.03 -28.35
N ALA A 262 -28.52 -5.65 -29.51
CA ALA A 262 -27.52 -5.99 -30.49
C ALA A 262 -27.75 -5.20 -31.78
N ASP A 263 -26.71 -4.56 -32.32
CA ASP A 263 -26.75 -3.92 -33.64
C ASP A 263 -26.67 -5.01 -34.72
N GLU A 264 -27.65 -5.06 -35.64
CA GLU A 264 -27.66 -6.05 -36.74
C GLU A 264 -26.42 -5.93 -37.67
N GLY A 265 -25.70 -4.80 -37.63
CA GLY A 265 -24.51 -4.53 -38.43
C GLY A 265 -23.16 -4.64 -37.71
N ARG A 266 -23.13 -4.73 -36.37
CA ARG A 266 -21.88 -4.76 -35.56
C ARG A 266 -22.04 -5.69 -34.36
N PRO A 267 -20.99 -6.40 -33.91
CA PRO A 267 -21.05 -7.26 -32.73
C PRO A 267 -20.99 -6.43 -31.42
N VAL A 268 -21.96 -5.53 -31.23
CA VAL A 268 -22.10 -4.68 -30.03
C VAL A 268 -23.20 -5.28 -29.17
N ALA A 269 -22.97 -5.38 -27.87
CA ALA A 269 -23.99 -5.76 -26.88
C ALA A 269 -23.96 -4.80 -25.69
N ALA A 270 -25.13 -4.36 -25.23
CA ALA A 270 -25.26 -3.56 -24.01
C ALA A 270 -25.58 -4.44 -22.80
N VAL A 271 -25.08 -4.06 -21.62
CA VAL A 271 -25.36 -4.66 -20.31
C VAL A 271 -25.78 -3.55 -19.37
N ALA A 272 -27.04 -3.59 -18.97
CA ALA A 272 -27.55 -2.77 -17.87
C ALA A 272 -27.35 -3.50 -16.54
N ILE A 273 -26.81 -2.83 -15.53
CA ILE A 273 -26.65 -3.37 -14.17
C ILE A 273 -27.53 -2.56 -13.21
N GLU A 274 -28.34 -3.23 -12.40
CA GLU A 274 -29.12 -2.57 -11.35
C GLU A 274 -28.21 -2.16 -10.17
N ASP A 275 -28.47 -1.01 -9.54
CA ASP A 275 -27.69 -0.53 -8.38
C ASP A 275 -27.61 -1.56 -7.22
N GLN A 276 -28.65 -2.40 -7.05
CA GLN A 276 -28.69 -3.45 -6.02
C GLN A 276 -27.66 -4.56 -6.25
N TYR A 277 -27.14 -4.71 -7.47
CA TYR A 277 -26.10 -5.68 -7.79
C TYR A 277 -24.87 -5.54 -6.89
N LEU A 278 -24.50 -4.31 -6.53
CA LEU A 278 -23.36 -4.03 -5.65
C LEU A 278 -23.57 -4.60 -4.25
N ASN A 279 -24.78 -4.44 -3.71
CA ASN A 279 -25.14 -4.95 -2.39
C ASN A 279 -25.20 -6.48 -2.40
N GLU A 280 -25.84 -7.08 -3.41
CA GLU A 280 -25.91 -8.54 -3.53
C GLU A 280 -24.54 -9.16 -3.80
N PHE A 281 -23.65 -8.49 -4.55
CA PHE A 281 -22.28 -8.95 -4.71
C PHE A 281 -21.53 -8.96 -3.38
N ALA A 282 -21.69 -7.92 -2.55
CA ALA A 282 -21.06 -7.86 -1.23
C ALA A 282 -21.57 -8.95 -0.28
N LEU A 283 -22.87 -9.26 -0.35
CA LEU A 283 -23.52 -10.25 0.53
C LEU A 283 -23.34 -11.69 0.04
N ARG A 284 -23.39 -11.92 -1.28
CA ARG A 284 -23.44 -13.26 -1.92
C ARG A 284 -22.53 -13.35 -3.16
N PRO A 285 -21.21 -13.11 -3.03
CA PRO A 285 -20.30 -12.93 -4.17
C PRO A 285 -20.26 -14.10 -5.16
N ARG A 286 -20.40 -15.35 -4.69
CA ARG A 286 -20.46 -16.52 -5.58
C ARG A 286 -21.72 -16.54 -6.42
N GLN A 287 -22.88 -16.37 -5.80
CA GLN A 287 -24.15 -16.38 -6.50
C GLN A 287 -24.17 -15.26 -7.55
N THR A 288 -23.70 -14.08 -7.17
CA THR A 288 -23.65 -12.92 -8.07
C THR A 288 -22.65 -13.10 -9.21
N HIS A 289 -21.52 -13.77 -8.97
CA HIS A 289 -20.57 -14.17 -10.01
C HIS A 289 -21.14 -15.21 -10.98
N ASP A 290 -21.83 -16.23 -10.48
CA ASP A 290 -22.45 -17.27 -11.31
C ASP A 290 -23.54 -16.66 -12.21
N VAL A 291 -24.37 -15.77 -11.65
CA VAL A 291 -25.37 -14.99 -12.40
C VAL A 291 -24.69 -14.14 -13.47
N PHE A 292 -23.60 -13.44 -13.12
CA PHE A 292 -22.89 -12.62 -14.10
C PHE A 292 -22.27 -13.46 -15.22
N GLY A 293 -21.76 -14.66 -14.93
CA GLY A 293 -21.29 -15.61 -15.94
C GLY A 293 -22.39 -16.02 -16.90
N GLN A 294 -23.59 -16.28 -16.40
CA GLN A 294 -24.76 -16.57 -17.24
C GLN A 294 -25.10 -15.40 -18.16
N VAL A 295 -25.05 -14.17 -17.63
CA VAL A 295 -25.27 -12.95 -18.42
C VAL A 295 -24.23 -12.81 -19.53
N ILE A 296 -22.95 -13.02 -19.24
CA ILE A 296 -21.89 -13.00 -20.24
C ILE A 296 -22.14 -14.06 -21.33
N ALA A 297 -22.51 -15.29 -20.95
CA ALA A 297 -22.84 -16.34 -21.90
C ALA A 297 -24.03 -15.95 -22.81
N GLU A 298 -25.08 -15.37 -22.23
CA GLU A 298 -26.26 -14.92 -22.97
C GLU A 298 -25.94 -13.75 -23.92
N LEU A 299 -25.10 -12.80 -23.49
CA LEU A 299 -24.60 -11.71 -24.34
C LEU A 299 -23.92 -12.25 -25.59
N PHE A 300 -22.98 -13.17 -25.41
CA PHE A 300 -22.25 -13.75 -26.54
C PHE A 300 -23.17 -14.57 -27.45
N ALA A 301 -24.21 -15.22 -26.90
CA ALA A 301 -25.22 -15.93 -27.68
C ALA A 301 -26.17 -15.00 -28.46
N ALA A 302 -26.30 -13.74 -28.07
CA ALA A 302 -27.13 -12.74 -28.76
C ALA A 302 -26.39 -12.03 -29.92
N LEU A 303 -25.07 -12.18 -30.02
CA LEU A 303 -24.27 -11.55 -31.08
C LEU A 303 -24.52 -12.19 -32.46
N PRO A 304 -24.23 -11.48 -33.57
CA PRO A 304 -24.48 -11.97 -34.93
C PRO A 304 -23.79 -13.29 -35.31
N SER A 305 -22.76 -13.70 -34.56
CA SER A 305 -22.04 -14.97 -34.74
C SER A 305 -21.99 -15.72 -33.41
N PRO A 306 -23.10 -16.34 -32.98
CA PRO A 306 -23.19 -16.90 -31.65
C PRO A 306 -22.27 -18.12 -31.47
N PRO A 307 -21.63 -18.29 -30.30
CA PRO A 307 -20.86 -19.48 -29.99
C PRO A 307 -21.77 -20.72 -29.91
N GLY A 308 -21.21 -21.90 -30.17
CA GLY A 308 -21.95 -23.15 -30.03
C GLY A 308 -22.25 -23.49 -28.56
N GLN A 309 -23.39 -24.13 -28.29
CA GLN A 309 -23.83 -24.45 -26.91
C GLN A 309 -22.77 -25.20 -26.08
N ALA A 310 -22.04 -26.14 -26.67
CA ALA A 310 -20.98 -26.87 -25.95
C ALA A 310 -19.86 -25.95 -25.44
N LEU A 311 -19.55 -24.88 -26.19
CA LEU A 311 -18.56 -23.89 -25.77
C LEU A 311 -19.10 -22.98 -24.66
N VAL A 312 -20.39 -22.65 -24.72
CA VAL A 312 -21.09 -21.92 -23.66
C VAL A 312 -21.10 -22.73 -22.37
N ASP A 313 -21.42 -24.03 -22.44
CA ASP A 313 -21.43 -24.93 -21.28
C ASP A 313 -20.01 -25.08 -20.68
N ASP A 314 -18.99 -25.25 -21.53
CA ASP A 314 -17.58 -25.30 -21.12
C ASP A 314 -17.12 -23.98 -20.47
N PHE A 315 -17.56 -22.84 -20.99
CA PHE A 315 -17.33 -21.52 -20.39
C PHE A 315 -17.99 -21.41 -19.03
N LEU A 316 -19.29 -21.73 -18.91
CA LEU A 316 -20.02 -21.62 -17.65
C LEU A 316 -19.45 -22.54 -16.57
N ALA A 317 -19.04 -23.76 -16.93
CA ALA A 317 -18.34 -24.67 -16.04
C ALA A 317 -17.00 -24.06 -15.57
N GLY A 318 -16.19 -23.58 -16.52
CA GLY A 318 -14.92 -22.93 -16.21
C GLY A 318 -15.07 -21.62 -15.43
N TRP A 319 -16.16 -20.90 -15.63
CA TRP A 319 -16.50 -19.65 -14.95
C TRP A 319 -16.93 -19.89 -13.51
N THR A 320 -17.80 -20.87 -13.28
CA THR A 320 -18.26 -21.27 -11.95
C THR A 320 -17.09 -21.78 -11.10
N ASP A 321 -16.13 -22.46 -11.73
CA ASP A 321 -14.89 -22.89 -11.10
C ASP A 321 -13.88 -21.73 -10.93
N ALA A 322 -14.08 -20.61 -11.62
CA ALA A 322 -13.23 -19.43 -11.54
C ALA A 322 -13.59 -18.49 -10.38
N PHE A 323 -12.64 -17.63 -10.01
CA PHE A 323 -12.80 -16.61 -8.97
C PHE A 323 -13.94 -15.63 -9.29
N PRO A 324 -14.79 -15.27 -8.31
CA PRO A 324 -15.73 -14.17 -8.42
C PRO A 324 -15.09 -12.88 -8.90
N LEU A 325 -15.27 -12.51 -10.17
CA LEU A 325 -14.46 -11.50 -10.88
C LEU A 325 -14.24 -10.21 -10.08
N VAL A 326 -15.26 -9.82 -9.32
CA VAL A 326 -15.30 -8.52 -8.67
C VAL A 326 -14.80 -8.54 -7.21
N VAL A 327 -14.61 -9.70 -6.55
CA VAL A 327 -14.08 -9.74 -5.16
C VAL A 327 -12.63 -9.23 -5.09
N ALA A 328 -11.90 -9.27 -6.20
CA ALA A 328 -10.52 -8.80 -6.30
C ALA A 328 -10.41 -7.27 -6.15
N GLU A 329 -11.44 -6.53 -6.57
CA GLU A 329 -11.32 -5.10 -6.82
C GLU A 329 -12.50 -4.26 -6.26
N LEU A 330 -13.66 -4.84 -5.96
CA LEU A 330 -14.81 -4.13 -5.33
C LEU A 330 -14.53 -3.62 -3.91
N GLY A 331 -13.40 -4.00 -3.31
CA GLY A 331 -12.93 -3.32 -2.11
C GLY A 331 -12.78 -1.82 -2.34
N LEU A 332 -12.60 -1.38 -3.59
CA LEU A 332 -12.63 0.02 -4.00
C LEU A 332 -14.03 0.62 -3.84
N THR A 333 -14.42 0.91 -2.61
CA THR A 333 -15.29 2.06 -2.35
C THR A 333 -14.40 3.24 -1.99
N PRO A 334 -13.98 4.10 -2.95
CA PRO A 334 -13.74 5.48 -2.62
C PRO A 334 -15.11 6.08 -2.30
N THR A 335 -15.47 6.13 -1.03
CA THR A 335 -16.49 7.07 -0.56
C THR A 335 -15.94 8.51 -0.63
N ALA A 336 -15.46 8.91 -1.80
CA ALA A 336 -15.08 10.28 -2.11
C ALA A 336 -15.40 10.52 -3.59
N PRO A 337 -16.60 11.03 -3.92
CA PRO A 337 -16.88 11.48 -5.27
C PRO A 337 -15.91 12.61 -5.62
N THR A 338 -15.49 12.69 -6.89
CA THR A 338 -14.77 13.84 -7.50
C THR A 338 -13.33 14.12 -7.06
N ALA A 339 -12.65 13.16 -6.43
CA ALA A 339 -11.22 13.26 -6.18
C ALA A 339 -10.42 13.31 -7.51
N PRO A 340 -9.60 14.35 -7.81
CA PRO A 340 -8.68 14.33 -8.96
C PRO A 340 -7.72 13.13 -8.85
N PRO A 341 -7.17 12.65 -9.99
CA PRO A 341 -6.40 11.41 -10.07
C PRO A 341 -5.34 11.33 -8.98
N ARG A 342 -5.10 10.10 -8.52
CA ARG A 342 -4.12 9.75 -7.50
C ARG A 342 -2.80 10.44 -7.79
N ALA A 343 -2.12 10.90 -6.75
CA ALA A 343 -0.75 11.37 -6.91
C ALA A 343 0.15 10.14 -7.10
N ASP A 344 0.25 9.65 -8.33
CA ASP A 344 1.22 8.61 -8.64
C ASP A 344 2.62 9.14 -8.38
N LEU A 345 3.50 8.27 -7.91
CA LEU A 345 4.94 8.53 -7.83
C LEU A 345 5.49 8.65 -9.25
N HIS A 346 5.22 9.78 -9.89
CA HIS A 346 5.56 10.01 -11.27
C HIS A 346 7.07 9.90 -11.42
N SER A 347 7.52 9.11 -12.39
CA SER A 347 8.93 8.92 -12.72
C SER A 347 9.70 10.25 -12.80
N THR A 348 9.09 11.30 -13.36
CA THR A 348 9.62 12.67 -13.47
C THR A 348 9.85 13.36 -12.13
N SER A 349 8.94 13.18 -11.15
CA SER A 349 9.11 13.75 -9.81
C SER A 349 10.18 13.00 -9.02
N SER A 350 10.26 11.68 -9.17
CA SER A 350 11.31 10.85 -8.59
C SER A 350 12.69 11.17 -9.17
N ALA A 351 12.78 11.34 -10.49
CA ALA A 351 14.01 11.77 -11.17
C ALA A 351 14.44 13.17 -10.74
N TRP A 352 13.50 14.10 -10.58
CA TRP A 352 13.79 15.43 -10.05
C TRP A 352 14.36 15.35 -8.63
N ALA A 353 13.78 14.55 -7.73
CA ALA A 353 14.27 14.38 -6.36
C ALA A 353 15.70 13.79 -6.34
N ALA A 354 15.96 12.74 -7.14
CA ALA A 354 17.29 12.15 -7.29
C ALA A 354 18.32 13.18 -7.79
N ARG A 355 17.92 14.04 -8.74
CA ARG A 355 18.76 15.11 -9.26
C ARG A 355 19.06 16.19 -8.22
N GLN A 356 18.08 16.63 -7.45
CA GLN A 356 18.30 17.61 -6.37
C GLN A 356 19.28 17.06 -5.33
N LEU A 357 19.17 15.77 -5.00
CA LEU A 357 20.11 15.09 -4.12
C LEU A 357 21.53 15.10 -4.69
N ALA A 358 21.69 14.78 -5.98
CA ALA A 358 22.97 14.81 -6.68
C ALA A 358 23.60 16.20 -6.72
N ILE A 359 22.83 17.24 -7.03
CA ILE A 359 23.32 18.62 -7.03
C ILE A 359 23.88 18.99 -5.65
N ARG A 360 23.16 18.67 -4.57
CA ARG A 360 23.60 19.01 -3.21
C ARG A 360 24.83 18.25 -2.74
N LEU A 361 25.02 17.03 -3.24
CA LEU A 361 26.09 16.15 -2.80
C LEU A 361 27.22 15.99 -3.82
N ARG A 362 27.21 16.74 -4.93
CA ARG A 362 28.20 16.66 -6.01
C ARG A 362 29.64 16.85 -5.54
N ASP A 363 29.85 17.76 -4.57
CA ASP A 363 31.19 18.05 -4.03
C ASP A 363 31.66 16.95 -3.06
N ARG A 364 30.74 16.09 -2.62
CA ARG A 364 30.99 15.02 -1.65
C ARG A 364 31.16 13.66 -2.30
N PHE A 365 30.36 13.37 -3.33
CA PHE A 365 30.38 12.12 -4.06
C PHE A 365 30.57 12.40 -5.56
N PRO A 366 31.77 12.14 -6.10
CA PRO A 366 32.02 12.24 -7.54
C PRO A 366 31.06 11.36 -8.37
N MET A 367 30.92 11.68 -9.64
CA MET A 367 30.24 10.81 -10.62
C MET A 367 30.88 9.41 -10.62
N ASP A 368 30.09 8.38 -10.91
CA ASP A 368 30.48 6.95 -10.87
C ASP A 368 30.87 6.43 -9.47
N THR A 369 30.54 7.17 -8.40
CA THR A 369 30.71 6.66 -7.03
C THR A 369 29.76 5.49 -6.79
N VAL A 370 30.31 4.36 -6.36
CA VAL A 370 29.55 3.21 -5.84
C VAL A 370 29.99 2.93 -4.42
N LEU A 371 29.05 3.03 -3.49
CA LEU A 371 29.22 2.67 -2.08
C LEU A 371 28.46 1.36 -1.83
N ALA A 372 29.00 0.47 -1.01
CA ALA A 372 28.35 -0.78 -0.64
C ALA A 372 28.48 -1.08 0.86
N GLY A 373 27.54 -1.86 1.39
CA GLY A 373 27.51 -2.32 2.77
C GLY A 373 27.51 -1.16 3.78
N ASP A 374 28.34 -1.28 4.82
CA ASP A 374 28.45 -0.28 5.89
C ASP A 374 28.79 1.12 5.38
N GLY A 375 29.58 1.21 4.30
CA GLY A 375 29.93 2.50 3.69
C GLY A 375 28.72 3.19 3.06
N ALA A 376 27.88 2.43 2.35
CA ALA A 376 26.62 2.93 1.81
C ALA A 376 25.62 3.29 2.92
N ALA A 377 25.53 2.47 3.96
CA ALA A 377 24.63 2.70 5.09
C ALA A 377 25.00 3.97 5.87
N GLU A 378 26.30 4.19 6.13
CA GLU A 378 26.78 5.37 6.83
C GLU A 378 26.62 6.63 5.98
N ALA A 379 26.96 6.58 4.69
CA ALA A 379 26.71 7.69 3.77
C ALA A 379 25.22 8.04 3.67
N SER A 380 24.35 7.02 3.67
CA SER A 380 22.89 7.22 3.65
C SER A 380 22.39 7.93 4.89
N ARG A 381 22.86 7.52 6.07
CA ARG A 381 22.47 8.11 7.36
C ARG A 381 23.01 9.53 7.55
N THR A 382 24.25 9.78 7.14
CA THR A 382 24.97 11.04 7.44
C THR A 382 24.84 12.10 6.37
N HIS A 383 24.58 11.71 5.11
CA HIS A 383 24.60 12.63 3.98
C HIS A 383 23.31 12.55 3.15
N LEU A 384 22.90 11.37 2.68
CA LEU A 384 21.79 11.25 1.71
C LEU A 384 20.42 11.56 2.32
N CYS A 385 20.08 10.91 3.44
CA CYS A 385 18.79 11.15 4.11
C CYS A 385 18.66 12.61 4.60
N PRO A 386 19.65 13.21 5.29
CA PRO A 386 19.59 14.63 5.65
C PRO A 386 19.42 15.55 4.43
N ALA A 387 20.16 15.31 3.34
CA ALA A 387 20.04 16.13 2.14
C ALA A 387 18.65 16.04 1.50
N LEU A 388 18.02 14.86 1.47
CA LEU A 388 16.65 14.69 0.99
C LEU A 388 15.63 15.40 1.88
N ILE A 389 15.79 15.34 3.21
CA ILE A 389 14.93 16.09 4.14
C ILE A 389 15.10 17.59 3.93
N ASP A 390 16.32 18.08 3.74
CA ASP A 390 16.55 19.48 3.41
C ASP A 390 15.94 19.85 2.04
N VAL A 391 15.88 18.92 1.07
CA VAL A 391 15.24 19.18 -0.24
C VAL A 391 13.74 19.34 -0.03
N LEU A 392 13.14 18.42 0.72
CA LEU A 392 11.72 18.46 1.07
C LEU A 392 11.38 19.74 1.86
N ASP A 393 12.17 20.09 2.88
CA ASP A 393 11.95 21.31 3.67
C ASP A 393 12.02 22.57 2.81
N ASN A 394 12.98 22.66 1.88
CA ASN A 394 13.10 23.80 0.97
C ASN A 394 11.95 23.87 -0.04
N LEU A 395 11.40 22.73 -0.44
CA LEU A 395 10.26 22.64 -1.33
C LEU A 395 8.96 23.11 -0.64
N ILE A 396 8.73 22.68 0.61
CA ILE A 396 7.48 23.02 1.34
C ILE A 396 7.52 24.38 2.04
N ALA A 397 8.71 24.89 2.36
CA ALA A 397 8.87 26.15 3.10
C ALA A 397 8.15 27.38 2.50
N PRO A 398 8.11 27.61 1.17
CA PRO A 398 7.39 28.74 0.59
C PRO A 398 5.87 28.54 0.48
N LEU A 399 5.37 27.31 0.67
CA LEU A 399 3.99 26.93 0.40
C LEU A 399 3.09 27.16 1.62
N ASP A 400 1.79 27.38 1.39
CA ASP A 400 0.78 27.50 2.44
C ASP A 400 0.69 26.19 3.25
N PRO A 401 1.07 26.20 4.54
CA PRO A 401 1.05 25.01 5.37
C PRO A 401 -0.34 24.39 5.46
N SER A 402 -1.40 25.20 5.48
CA SER A 402 -2.78 24.72 5.59
C SER A 402 -3.19 23.93 4.36
N LEU A 403 -2.78 24.39 3.17
CA LEU A 403 -3.07 23.70 1.91
C LEU A 403 -2.24 22.42 1.78
N ILE A 404 -0.96 22.44 2.17
CA ILE A 404 -0.12 21.23 2.18
C ILE A 404 -0.66 20.19 3.15
N LEU A 405 -1.07 20.59 4.37
CA LEU A 405 -1.68 19.68 5.34
C LEU A 405 -2.94 19.04 4.77
N LYS A 406 -3.84 19.83 4.16
CA LYS A 406 -5.04 19.30 3.51
C LYS A 406 -4.69 18.32 2.38
N LEU A 407 -3.79 18.68 1.47
CA LEU A 407 -3.40 17.81 0.35
C LEU A 407 -2.77 16.50 0.82
N ALA A 408 -1.89 16.57 1.81
CA ALA A 408 -1.21 15.40 2.35
C ALA A 408 -2.16 14.52 3.19
N SER A 409 -3.06 15.10 3.97
CA SER A 409 -4.11 14.36 4.67
C SER A 409 -5.07 13.68 3.70
N ARG A 410 -5.40 14.32 2.56
CA ARG A 410 -6.24 13.72 1.52
C ARG A 410 -5.59 12.49 0.93
N GLU A 411 -4.32 12.58 0.55
CA GLU A 411 -3.63 11.44 -0.04
C GLU A 411 -3.36 10.33 0.98
N LEU A 412 -3.14 10.72 2.25
CA LEU A 412 -3.08 9.77 3.35
C LEU A 412 -4.40 9.02 3.51
N ASP A 413 -5.54 9.72 3.48
CA ASP A 413 -6.87 9.11 3.58
C ASP A 413 -7.12 8.12 2.45
N ARG A 414 -6.84 8.53 1.19
CA ARG A 414 -6.97 7.67 0.01
C ARG A 414 -6.11 6.41 0.13
N ALA A 415 -4.83 6.55 0.48
CA ALA A 415 -3.92 5.41 0.62
C ALA A 415 -4.38 4.42 1.71
N TRP A 416 -4.95 4.93 2.82
CA TRP A 416 -5.52 4.07 3.86
C TRP A 416 -6.86 3.47 3.47
N GLY A 417 -7.73 4.21 2.78
CA GLY A 417 -8.98 3.71 2.20
C GLY A 417 -8.71 2.54 1.24
N SER A 418 -7.82 2.74 0.27
CA SER A 418 -7.37 1.69 -0.66
C SER A 418 -6.72 0.49 0.03
N ARG A 419 -6.02 0.71 1.15
CA ARG A 419 -5.45 -0.39 1.95
C ARG A 419 -6.53 -1.18 2.69
N LEU A 420 -7.48 -0.51 3.33
CA LEU A 420 -8.58 -1.14 4.08
C LEU A 420 -9.49 -1.92 3.14
N ALA A 421 -9.87 -1.30 2.03
CA ALA A 421 -10.52 -1.91 0.87
C ALA A 421 -9.91 -3.27 0.51
N ARG A 422 -8.61 -3.28 0.19
CA ARG A 422 -7.92 -4.52 -0.21
C ARG A 422 -7.75 -5.51 0.91
N MET A 423 -7.62 -5.07 2.16
CA MET A 423 -7.62 -5.98 3.31
C MET A 423 -8.96 -6.71 3.44
N ASN A 424 -10.08 -6.03 3.21
CA ASN A 424 -11.41 -6.64 3.23
C ASN A 424 -11.59 -7.61 2.05
N SER A 425 -11.16 -7.23 0.84
CA SER A 425 -11.12 -8.12 -0.33
C SER A 425 -10.27 -9.37 -0.07
N ALA A 426 -9.09 -9.20 0.52
CA ALA A 426 -8.20 -10.29 0.90
C ALA A 426 -8.86 -11.26 1.89
N GLN A 427 -9.53 -10.72 2.91
CA GLN A 427 -10.25 -11.53 3.90
C GLN A 427 -11.36 -12.36 3.27
N LEU A 428 -12.10 -11.79 2.32
CA LEU A 428 -13.09 -12.52 1.53
C LEU A 428 -12.43 -13.62 0.68
N ALA A 429 -11.34 -13.28 -0.02
CA ALA A 429 -10.62 -14.21 -0.89
C ALA A 429 -9.97 -15.40 -0.13
N MET A 430 -9.44 -15.17 1.08
CA MET A 430 -8.81 -16.19 1.91
C MET A 430 -9.76 -17.31 2.37
N SER A 431 -11.07 -17.07 2.37
CA SER A 431 -12.07 -18.09 2.71
C SER A 431 -12.32 -19.10 1.58
N SER A 432 -11.63 -18.95 0.45
CA SER A 432 -11.94 -19.67 -0.79
C SER A 432 -10.78 -20.52 -1.34
N PRO A 433 -11.07 -21.60 -2.11
CA PRO A 433 -10.07 -22.56 -2.60
C PRO A 433 -8.98 -22.00 -3.54
N TRP A 434 -9.14 -20.77 -4.03
CA TRP A 434 -8.38 -20.17 -5.14
C TRP A 434 -7.49 -18.99 -4.71
N TRP A 435 -7.31 -18.79 -3.39
CA TRP A 435 -6.48 -17.75 -2.78
C TRP A 435 -5.05 -17.65 -3.32
N ALA A 436 -4.48 -18.77 -3.80
CA ALA A 436 -3.09 -18.84 -4.23
C ALA A 436 -2.74 -17.90 -5.40
N ASP A 437 -3.67 -17.67 -6.34
CA ASP A 437 -3.41 -16.91 -7.57
C ASP A 437 -3.48 -15.38 -7.39
N GLN A 438 -4.14 -14.88 -6.34
CA GLN A 438 -4.23 -13.43 -6.02
C GLN A 438 -3.12 -12.92 -5.11
N ARG A 439 -2.28 -13.82 -4.61
CA ARG A 439 -1.17 -13.53 -3.69
C ARG A 439 -0.20 -12.49 -4.24
N ILE A 440 0.09 -12.55 -5.54
CA ILE A 440 1.10 -11.71 -6.20
C ILE A 440 0.59 -10.27 -6.38
N ASP A 441 -0.65 -10.12 -6.87
CA ASP A 441 -1.23 -8.82 -7.19
C ASP A 441 -1.49 -7.99 -5.91
N MET A 442 -1.94 -8.64 -4.82
CA MET A 442 -2.10 -7.98 -3.52
C MET A 442 -0.78 -7.52 -2.89
N HIS A 443 0.30 -8.31 -3.00
CA HIS A 443 1.59 -7.94 -2.42
C HIS A 443 2.20 -6.72 -3.13
N ALA A 444 2.08 -6.65 -4.45
CA ALA A 444 2.52 -5.47 -5.23
C ALA A 444 1.74 -4.21 -4.81
N ALA A 445 0.41 -4.29 -4.72
CA ALA A 445 -0.45 -3.18 -4.34
C ALA A 445 -0.23 -2.70 -2.89
N HIS A 446 -0.02 -3.62 -1.93
CA HIS A 446 0.29 -3.26 -0.54
C HIS A 446 1.59 -2.48 -0.38
N THR A 447 2.56 -2.74 -1.26
CA THR A 447 3.87 -2.07 -1.22
C THR A 447 3.75 -0.61 -1.68
N HIS A 448 3.03 -0.36 -2.78
CA HIS A 448 2.84 0.98 -3.33
C HIS A 448 2.12 1.93 -2.35
N ASP A 449 0.98 1.49 -1.80
CA ASP A 449 0.19 2.28 -0.86
C ASP A 449 0.89 2.48 0.49
N GLY A 450 1.71 1.50 0.90
CA GLY A 450 2.60 1.63 2.05
C GLY A 450 3.61 2.76 1.87
N VAL A 451 4.20 2.91 0.68
CA VAL A 451 5.15 3.99 0.39
C VAL A 451 4.45 5.35 0.37
N LEU A 452 3.32 5.47 -0.33
CA LEU A 452 2.57 6.72 -0.44
C LEU A 452 2.06 7.22 0.91
N SER A 453 1.43 6.35 1.70
CA SER A 453 0.94 6.72 3.04
C SER A 453 2.08 7.22 3.93
N ARG A 454 3.23 6.54 3.93
CA ARG A 454 4.39 6.96 4.72
C ARG A 454 5.00 8.27 4.21
N ALA A 455 5.04 8.48 2.89
CA ALA A 455 5.51 9.72 2.28
C ALA A 455 4.60 10.91 2.69
N ALA A 456 3.28 10.74 2.58
CA ALA A 456 2.30 11.74 3.02
C ALA A 456 2.43 12.05 4.51
N GLU A 457 2.62 11.03 5.36
CA GLU A 457 2.86 11.21 6.79
C GLU A 457 4.12 12.05 7.06
N LEU A 458 5.21 11.77 6.33
CA LEU A 458 6.44 12.55 6.45
C LEU A 458 6.22 14.01 6.02
N VAL A 459 5.50 14.26 4.92
CA VAL A 459 5.19 15.64 4.48
C VAL A 459 4.36 16.38 5.54
N ILE A 460 3.35 15.75 6.14
CA ILE A 460 2.58 16.34 7.24
C ILE A 460 3.48 16.69 8.42
N GLU A 461 4.30 15.74 8.88
CA GLU A 461 5.19 15.94 10.02
C GLU A 461 6.20 17.07 9.77
N ARG A 462 6.75 17.18 8.55
CA ARG A 462 7.64 18.30 8.17
C ARG A 462 6.88 19.62 8.08
N THR A 463 5.66 19.62 7.57
CA THR A 463 4.82 20.82 7.47
C THR A 463 4.46 21.36 8.86
N VAL A 464 4.04 20.48 9.79
CA VAL A 464 3.80 20.84 11.19
C VAL A 464 5.06 21.43 11.83
N LEU A 465 6.23 20.85 11.59
CA LEU A 465 7.50 21.36 12.13
C LEU A 465 7.88 22.75 11.61
N ASN A 466 7.56 23.04 10.34
CA ASN A 466 7.94 24.26 9.62
C ASN A 466 6.86 25.37 9.62
N SER A 467 5.65 25.08 10.08
CA SER A 467 4.47 25.96 10.08
C SER A 467 4.62 27.30 10.82
N ALA A 468 5.70 27.51 11.57
CA ALA A 468 5.97 28.73 12.34
C ALA A 468 6.70 29.84 11.55
N ARG A 469 6.91 29.71 10.24
CA ARG A 469 7.66 30.70 9.44
C ARG A 469 6.74 31.82 8.93
N GLU A 470 7.05 33.06 9.32
CA GLU A 470 6.35 34.26 8.84
C GLU A 470 6.73 34.56 7.38
N GLY A 471 5.74 34.66 6.49
CA GLY A 471 5.96 34.98 5.07
C GLY A 471 4.66 34.96 4.26
N LYS A 472 4.70 35.53 3.04
CA LYS A 472 3.60 35.43 2.08
C LYS A 472 3.62 34.02 1.48
N ALA A 473 2.73 33.15 1.94
CA ALA A 473 2.65 31.78 1.50
C ALA A 473 2.09 31.65 0.07
N GLU A 474 2.68 30.75 -0.71
CA GLU A 474 2.22 30.41 -2.07
C GLU A 474 1.24 29.23 -2.05
N CYS A 475 0.29 29.20 -2.98
CA CYS A 475 -0.61 28.05 -3.13
C CYS A 475 0.17 26.90 -3.79
N PRO A 476 0.24 25.70 -3.18
CA PRO A 476 0.87 24.56 -3.83
C PRO A 476 0.12 24.16 -5.10
N ASP A 477 0.85 23.78 -6.14
CA ASP A 477 0.26 23.16 -7.32
C ASP A 477 0.56 21.65 -7.40
N VAL A 478 0.05 21.01 -8.46
CA VAL A 478 0.21 19.56 -8.66
C VAL A 478 1.69 19.13 -8.76
N VAL A 479 2.55 19.99 -9.29
CA VAL A 479 3.98 19.71 -9.43
C VAL A 479 4.67 19.80 -8.07
N ASP A 480 4.39 20.86 -7.32
CA ASP A 480 4.94 21.01 -5.96
C ASP A 480 4.58 19.81 -5.10
N TRP A 481 3.32 19.36 -5.21
CA TRP A 481 2.82 18.19 -4.50
C TRP A 481 3.52 16.88 -4.92
N SER A 482 3.57 16.58 -6.22
CA SER A 482 4.21 15.36 -6.73
C SER A 482 5.69 15.30 -6.35
N ARG A 483 6.40 16.44 -6.36
CA ARG A 483 7.79 16.55 -5.91
C ARG A 483 7.96 16.30 -4.43
N ALA A 484 7.06 16.84 -3.60
CA ALA A 484 7.11 16.65 -2.16
C ALA A 484 6.93 15.18 -1.79
N ILE A 485 5.93 14.51 -2.38
CA ILE A 485 5.70 13.07 -2.18
C ILE A 485 6.86 12.24 -2.69
N ALA A 486 7.38 12.49 -3.91
CA ALA A 486 8.49 11.73 -4.46
C ALA A 486 9.78 11.89 -3.62
N THR A 487 10.07 13.10 -3.14
CA THR A 487 11.22 13.37 -2.27
C THR A 487 11.06 12.67 -0.92
N ALA A 488 9.87 12.73 -0.32
CA ALA A 488 9.57 12.04 0.93
C ALA A 488 9.67 10.51 0.80
N ALA A 489 9.11 9.95 -0.28
CA ALA A 489 9.17 8.52 -0.59
C ALA A 489 10.64 8.05 -0.74
N MET A 490 11.45 8.79 -1.48
CA MET A 490 12.88 8.49 -1.64
C MET A 490 13.61 8.55 -0.29
N ALA A 491 13.35 9.55 0.55
CA ALA A 491 13.95 9.65 1.88
C ALA A 491 13.63 8.42 2.75
N ILE A 492 12.36 7.99 2.75
CA ILE A 492 11.87 6.79 3.44
C ILE A 492 12.58 5.54 2.93
N ASP A 493 12.73 5.42 1.62
CA ASP A 493 13.31 4.25 0.98
C ASP A 493 14.79 4.05 1.34
N PHE A 494 15.59 5.12 1.29
CA PHE A 494 16.98 5.10 1.76
C PHE A 494 17.08 4.73 3.23
N ALA A 495 16.23 5.29 4.08
CA ALA A 495 16.28 5.00 5.50
C ALA A 495 15.84 3.58 5.84
N LEU A 496 14.86 3.03 5.13
CA LEU A 496 14.43 1.65 5.27
C LEU A 496 15.57 0.70 4.88
N ALA A 497 16.25 0.97 3.75
CA ALA A 497 17.40 0.18 3.32
C ALA A 497 18.56 0.22 4.36
N VAL A 498 18.81 1.37 4.97
CA VAL A 498 19.78 1.49 6.08
C VAL A 498 19.34 0.64 7.29
N ALA A 499 18.05 0.64 7.63
CA ALA A 499 17.52 -0.14 8.73
C ALA A 499 17.62 -1.66 8.47
N GLU A 500 17.26 -2.11 7.26
CA GLU A 500 17.39 -3.50 6.82
C GLU A 500 18.86 -3.96 6.83
N HIS A 501 19.77 -3.13 6.33
CA HIS A 501 21.20 -3.42 6.37
C HIS A 501 21.73 -3.52 7.80
N THR A 502 21.40 -2.55 8.66
CA THR A 502 21.78 -2.55 10.08
C THR A 502 21.20 -3.76 10.82
N ALA A 503 20.04 -4.24 10.39
CA ALA A 503 19.38 -5.44 10.92
C ALA A 503 20.00 -6.75 10.40
N GLY A 504 20.87 -6.70 9.39
CA GLY A 504 21.43 -7.87 8.71
C GLY A 504 20.44 -8.57 7.78
N MET A 505 19.34 -7.89 7.41
CA MET A 505 18.28 -8.42 6.54
C MET A 505 18.55 -8.15 5.05
N ALA A 506 19.40 -7.18 4.72
CA ALA A 506 19.75 -6.86 3.34
C ALA A 506 21.20 -6.36 3.21
N GLU A 507 21.76 -6.51 2.02
CA GLU A 507 22.89 -5.71 1.56
C GLU A 507 22.38 -4.46 0.87
N ILE A 508 23.09 -3.36 1.09
CA ILE A 508 22.77 -2.07 0.51
C ILE A 508 23.93 -1.64 -0.39
N SER A 509 23.60 -1.15 -1.58
CA SER A 509 24.52 -0.46 -2.48
C SER A 509 23.88 0.85 -2.93
N VAL A 510 24.67 1.92 -2.95
CA VAL A 510 24.26 3.23 -3.44
C VAL A 510 25.24 3.65 -4.53
N GLY A 511 24.72 3.81 -5.74
CA GLY A 511 25.48 4.26 -6.90
C GLY A 511 25.06 5.64 -7.37
N ILE A 512 25.98 6.38 -7.96
CA ILE A 512 25.69 7.55 -8.79
C ILE A 512 26.00 7.15 -10.22
N ASP A 513 24.99 7.13 -11.10
CA ASP A 513 25.24 6.81 -12.51
C ASP A 513 25.96 7.97 -13.25
N GLU A 514 26.37 7.70 -14.48
CA GLU A 514 26.97 8.69 -15.39
C GLU A 514 26.06 9.90 -15.67
N HIS A 515 24.78 9.81 -15.31
CA HIS A 515 23.78 10.86 -15.41
C HIS A 515 23.51 11.55 -14.07
N GLY A 516 24.35 11.35 -13.05
CA GLY A 516 24.26 12.03 -11.77
C GLY A 516 22.98 11.69 -11.02
N ARG A 517 22.44 10.48 -11.21
CA ARG A 517 21.28 10.00 -10.47
C ARG A 517 21.73 9.01 -9.41
N PHE A 518 21.24 9.21 -8.20
CA PHE A 518 21.41 8.24 -7.14
C PHE A 518 20.49 7.05 -7.36
N HIS A 519 21.08 5.86 -7.31
CA HIS A 519 20.37 4.59 -7.37
C HIS A 519 20.60 3.82 -6.08
N LEU A 520 19.53 3.30 -5.51
CA LEU A 520 19.56 2.44 -4.33
C LEU A 520 19.30 1.01 -4.77
N GLN A 521 20.24 0.11 -4.47
CA GLN A 521 20.08 -1.32 -4.68
C GLN A 521 20.05 -2.03 -3.33
N ARG A 522 19.07 -2.92 -3.17
CA ARG A 522 18.91 -3.81 -2.01
C ARG A 522 19.00 -5.24 -2.49
N SER A 523 19.79 -6.04 -1.78
CA SER A 523 19.83 -7.49 -1.97
C SER A 523 19.41 -8.14 -0.67
N ALA A 524 18.25 -8.79 -0.64
CA ALA A 524 17.75 -9.46 0.55
C ALA A 524 18.74 -10.55 1.01
N LYS A 525 18.89 -10.70 2.32
CA LYS A 525 19.59 -11.84 2.93
C LYS A 525 18.57 -12.84 3.43
N ASP A 526 18.91 -14.11 3.33
CA ASP A 526 18.11 -15.24 3.84
C ASP A 526 18.17 -15.35 5.37
N LEU A 527 17.78 -14.29 6.07
CA LEU A 527 17.64 -14.33 7.52
C LEU A 527 16.43 -15.20 7.92
N PHE A 528 15.34 -15.07 7.16
CA PHE A 528 14.12 -15.86 7.25
C PHE A 528 13.33 -15.67 5.95
N ASP A 529 12.38 -16.57 5.69
CA ASP A 529 11.46 -16.44 4.55
C ASP A 529 10.40 -15.38 4.86
N VAL A 530 10.61 -14.17 4.32
CA VAL A 530 9.72 -13.02 4.51
C VAL A 530 8.38 -13.22 3.83
N GLU A 531 8.35 -13.87 2.66
CA GLU A 531 7.14 -14.11 1.90
C GLU A 531 6.25 -15.13 2.63
N ALA A 532 6.82 -16.26 3.06
CA ALA A 532 6.11 -17.25 3.85
C ALA A 532 5.64 -16.70 5.20
N PHE A 533 6.43 -15.85 5.85
CA PHE A 533 6.02 -15.17 7.09
C PHE A 533 4.82 -14.24 6.86
N ASN A 534 4.88 -13.39 5.84
CA ASN A 534 3.78 -12.50 5.49
C ASN A 534 2.52 -13.31 5.13
N HIS A 535 2.68 -14.43 4.41
CA HIS A 535 1.59 -15.34 4.09
C HIS A 535 0.94 -15.94 5.35
N ALA A 536 1.73 -16.52 6.25
CA ALA A 536 1.20 -17.19 7.45
C ALA A 536 0.55 -16.24 8.46
N ARG A 537 0.84 -14.93 8.38
CA ARG A 537 0.22 -13.93 9.26
C ARG A 537 -1.15 -13.42 8.75
N LEU A 538 -1.59 -13.84 7.57
CA LEU A 538 -2.90 -13.50 7.00
C LEU A 538 -4.05 -14.42 7.50
N PRO A 539 -3.89 -15.76 7.63
CA PRO A 539 -4.92 -16.69 8.14
C PRO A 539 -5.52 -16.38 9.52
N PRO A 540 -4.83 -15.80 10.53
CA PRO A 540 -5.48 -15.43 11.79
C PRO A 540 -6.61 -14.40 11.64
N LEU A 541 -6.73 -13.74 10.48
CA LEU A 541 -7.86 -12.86 10.14
C LEU A 541 -9.12 -13.63 9.72
N THR A 542 -9.03 -14.92 9.34
CA THR A 542 -10.19 -15.71 8.91
C THR A 542 -11.05 -16.23 10.06
N SER A 543 -10.48 -16.44 11.25
CA SER A 543 -11.26 -16.75 12.45
C SER A 543 -12.08 -15.56 12.94
N GLN A 544 -11.66 -14.32 12.64
CA GLN A 544 -12.49 -13.12 12.77
C GLN A 544 -13.50 -12.96 11.61
N ALA A 545 -13.19 -13.49 10.43
CA ALA A 545 -14.11 -13.51 9.28
C ALA A 545 -15.23 -14.57 9.39
N ALA A 546 -15.24 -15.37 10.46
CA ALA A 546 -16.35 -16.27 10.80
C ALA A 546 -17.57 -15.52 11.40
N ASP A 547 -17.44 -14.21 11.67
CA ASP A 547 -18.59 -13.36 11.95
C ASP A 547 -19.54 -13.33 10.72
N ASP A 548 -20.83 -13.48 10.98
CA ASP A 548 -21.90 -13.50 9.97
C ASP A 548 -21.75 -12.27 9.03
N PRO A 549 -21.78 -12.42 7.70
CA PRO A 549 -21.81 -11.29 6.76
C PRO A 549 -22.88 -10.25 7.11
N ALA A 550 -24.02 -10.68 7.68
CA ALA A 550 -25.07 -9.78 8.16
C ALA A 550 -24.60 -8.91 9.35
N ASP A 551 -23.78 -9.46 10.26
CA ASP A 551 -23.18 -8.72 11.38
C ASP A 551 -22.13 -7.71 10.88
N ARG A 552 -21.44 -8.01 9.77
CA ARG A 552 -20.50 -7.09 9.12
C ARG A 552 -21.20 -5.93 8.42
N SER A 553 -22.28 -6.20 7.68
CA SER A 553 -23.14 -5.15 7.10
C SER A 553 -23.75 -4.29 8.19
N ALA A 554 -24.30 -4.91 9.24
CA ALA A 554 -24.86 -4.19 10.38
C ALA A 554 -23.83 -3.32 11.09
N ARG A 555 -22.55 -3.72 11.17
CA ARG A 555 -21.45 -2.88 11.71
C ARG A 555 -21.04 -1.76 10.75
N ALA A 556 -21.07 -1.97 9.44
CA ALA A 556 -20.79 -0.95 8.44
C ALA A 556 -21.91 0.09 8.35
N ASP A 557 -23.16 -0.35 8.44
CA ASP A 557 -24.36 0.50 8.52
C ASP A 557 -24.42 1.23 9.87
N ALA A 558 -24.08 0.56 10.97
CA ALA A 558 -23.96 1.15 12.31
C ALA A 558 -22.78 2.13 12.48
N ALA A 559 -21.84 2.17 11.53
CA ALA A 559 -20.75 3.13 11.52
C ALA A 559 -21.20 4.55 11.09
N GLN A 560 -22.45 4.71 10.63
CA GLN A 560 -23.09 6.03 10.57
C GLN A 560 -23.36 6.50 12.00
N LEU A 561 -22.45 7.34 12.51
CA LEU A 561 -22.53 7.93 13.84
C LEU A 561 -23.77 8.82 13.94
N GLY A 562 -24.83 8.23 14.49
CA GLY A 562 -26.15 8.84 14.64
C GLY A 562 -27.17 7.87 15.23
N GLU A 563 -27.01 6.56 14.98
CA GLU A 563 -27.96 5.54 15.47
C GLU A 563 -27.43 4.65 16.61
N THR A 564 -26.10 4.58 16.80
CA THR A 564 -25.50 3.75 17.86
C THR A 564 -25.19 4.53 19.13
N GLU A 565 -25.73 4.03 20.25
CA GLU A 565 -25.42 4.53 21.60
C GLU A 565 -23.95 4.25 21.93
N PHE A 566 -23.27 5.21 22.57
CA PHE A 566 -21.91 5.00 23.04
C PHE A 566 -21.90 3.98 24.18
N THR A 567 -21.14 2.91 24.01
CA THR A 567 -20.90 1.92 25.06
C THR A 567 -19.49 2.09 25.59
N SER A 568 -19.39 2.44 26.88
CA SER A 568 -18.10 2.42 27.58
C SER A 568 -17.48 1.01 27.52
N PRO A 569 -16.17 0.89 27.27
CA PRO A 569 -15.50 -0.41 27.34
C PRO A 569 -15.66 -1.01 28.73
N GLU A 570 -16.26 -2.19 28.79
CA GLU A 570 -16.28 -3.00 30.01
C GLU A 570 -14.93 -3.69 30.17
N PHE A 571 -14.27 -3.44 31.30
CA PHE A 571 -13.00 -4.08 31.64
C PHE A 571 -13.26 -5.18 32.68
N ASP A 572 -13.24 -6.42 32.23
CA ASP A 572 -13.31 -7.59 33.12
C ASP A 572 -12.00 -7.84 33.90
N ASP A 573 -10.93 -7.13 33.52
CA ASP A 573 -9.58 -7.29 34.08
C ASP A 573 -9.25 -6.13 35.03
N ASP A 574 -9.02 -6.45 36.31
CA ASP A 574 -8.55 -5.52 37.35
C ASP A 574 -7.31 -4.71 36.90
N ALA A 575 -6.41 -5.30 36.12
CA ALA A 575 -5.23 -4.62 35.60
C ALA A 575 -5.58 -3.57 34.53
N MET A 576 -6.61 -3.80 33.73
CA MET A 576 -7.13 -2.82 32.77
C MET A 576 -7.82 -1.65 33.50
N VAL A 577 -8.59 -1.94 34.55
CA VAL A 577 -9.19 -0.90 35.41
C VAL A 577 -8.11 -0.03 36.06
N ALA A 578 -7.05 -0.66 36.60
CA ALA A 578 -5.93 0.04 37.20
C ALA A 578 -5.14 0.91 36.20
N LEU A 579 -5.00 0.42 34.96
CA LEU A 579 -4.38 1.16 33.85
C LEU A 579 -5.21 2.40 33.48
N ASP A 580 -6.51 2.24 33.29
CA ASP A 580 -7.44 3.32 32.96
C ASP A 580 -7.45 4.41 34.04
N GLN A 581 -7.48 4.01 35.33
CA GLN A 581 -7.40 4.94 36.45
C GLN A 581 -6.05 5.70 36.50
N SER A 582 -4.95 5.01 36.19
CA SER A 582 -3.62 5.63 36.11
C SER A 582 -3.53 6.64 34.97
N MET A 583 -4.17 6.36 33.83
CA MET A 583 -4.25 7.29 32.71
C MET A 583 -5.08 8.54 33.07
N ARG A 584 -6.26 8.37 33.68
CA ARG A 584 -7.07 9.52 34.15
C ARG A 584 -6.30 10.40 35.12
N THR A 585 -5.49 9.82 36.00
CA THR A 585 -4.72 10.55 37.01
C THR A 585 -3.53 11.31 36.40
N ASP A 586 -2.70 10.63 35.61
CA ASP A 586 -1.43 11.20 35.13
C ASP A 586 -1.54 11.93 33.78
N LEU A 587 -2.49 11.53 32.93
CA LEU A 587 -2.71 12.12 31.60
C LEU A 587 -3.97 13.00 31.55
N GLY A 588 -4.86 12.86 32.53
CA GLY A 588 -6.11 13.62 32.62
C GLY A 588 -7.24 13.08 31.73
N PHE A 589 -7.07 11.88 31.16
CA PHE A 589 -8.08 11.18 30.36
C PHE A 589 -7.93 9.65 30.47
N GLY A 590 -9.05 8.92 30.37
CA GLY A 590 -9.10 7.46 30.32
C GLY A 590 -9.39 6.91 28.92
N PHE A 591 -9.72 5.63 28.84
CA PHE A 591 -10.06 4.96 27.58
C PHE A 591 -11.36 5.47 26.97
N ASP A 592 -12.38 5.81 27.78
CA ASP A 592 -13.64 6.37 27.28
C ASP A 592 -13.40 7.62 26.41
N ALA A 593 -12.59 8.55 26.92
CA ALA A 593 -12.27 9.79 26.22
C ALA A 593 -11.46 9.54 24.93
N LEU A 594 -10.55 8.56 24.93
CA LEU A 594 -9.80 8.18 23.72
C LEU A 594 -10.72 7.56 22.66
N ILE A 595 -11.57 6.61 23.05
CA ILE A 595 -12.52 5.95 22.15
C ILE A 595 -13.51 6.97 21.61
N ALA A 596 -14.08 7.81 22.48
CA ALA A 596 -15.00 8.88 22.09
C ALA A 596 -14.36 9.80 21.06
N THR A 597 -13.16 10.31 21.33
CA THR A 597 -12.45 11.23 20.43
C THR A 597 -12.16 10.58 19.07
N LEU A 598 -11.62 9.37 19.05
CA LEU A 598 -11.23 8.70 17.81
C LEU A 598 -12.44 8.23 17.01
N ALA A 599 -13.49 7.73 17.65
CA ALA A 599 -14.70 7.30 16.96
C ALA A 599 -15.43 8.49 16.33
N THR A 600 -15.59 9.58 17.07
CA THR A 600 -16.17 10.83 16.54
C THR A 600 -15.34 11.42 15.40
N ALA A 601 -14.00 11.34 15.47
CA ALA A 601 -13.15 11.79 14.36
C ALA A 601 -13.23 10.85 13.15
N ALA A 602 -13.31 9.54 13.35
CA ALA A 602 -13.40 8.55 12.26
C ALA A 602 -14.69 8.66 11.46
N SER A 603 -15.78 9.13 12.05
CA SER A 603 -17.07 9.32 11.35
C SER A 603 -17.34 10.76 10.94
N TRP A 604 -16.39 11.66 11.14
CA TRP A 604 -16.63 13.07 10.88
C TRP A 604 -16.89 13.26 9.38
N GLU A 605 -17.94 14.01 9.02
CA GLU A 605 -18.24 14.30 7.63
C GLU A 605 -17.07 15.05 6.98
N ALA A 606 -16.40 14.37 6.05
CA ALA A 606 -15.17 14.85 5.42
C ALA A 606 -15.46 15.46 4.04
N GLU A 607 -14.85 16.60 3.73
CA GLU A 607 -14.84 17.17 2.38
C GLU A 607 -13.63 16.58 1.65
N ASP A 608 -13.84 15.89 0.52
CA ASP A 608 -12.80 15.19 -0.24
C ASP A 608 -11.92 14.23 0.62
N GLY A 609 -12.48 13.62 1.66
CA GLY A 609 -11.75 12.71 2.56
C GLY A 609 -10.85 13.40 3.60
N VAL A 610 -11.00 14.72 3.79
CA VAL A 610 -10.27 15.48 4.82
C VAL A 610 -11.20 16.26 5.73
N CYS A 611 -10.89 16.25 7.02
CA CYS A 611 -11.59 17.03 8.02
C CYS A 611 -10.71 18.18 8.52
N VAL A 612 -11.26 19.39 8.55
CA VAL A 612 -10.61 20.57 9.14
C VAL A 612 -11.57 21.22 10.13
N VAL A 613 -11.26 21.09 11.42
CA VAL A 613 -12.17 21.47 12.52
C VAL A 613 -11.40 22.13 13.65
N THR A 614 -12.10 22.80 14.57
CA THR A 614 -11.48 23.25 15.81
C THR A 614 -11.30 22.07 16.76
N GLU A 615 -10.25 22.08 17.59
CA GLU A 615 -10.10 21.08 18.67
C GLU A 615 -11.34 21.06 19.59
N HIS A 616 -11.90 22.25 19.86
CA HIS A 616 -13.09 22.40 20.70
C HIS A 616 -14.33 21.75 20.09
N SER A 617 -14.58 21.92 18.79
CA SER A 617 -15.75 21.32 18.12
C SER A 617 -15.67 19.80 18.11
N LEU A 618 -14.49 19.23 17.86
CA LEU A 618 -14.30 17.77 17.92
C LEU A 618 -14.57 17.26 19.34
N ALA A 619 -13.99 17.92 20.35
CA ALA A 619 -14.20 17.53 21.75
C ALA A 619 -15.66 17.68 22.18
N ALA A 620 -16.35 18.73 21.74
CA ALA A 620 -17.77 18.98 22.05
C ALA A 620 -18.67 17.89 21.46
N SER A 621 -18.46 17.52 20.18
CA SER A 621 -19.21 16.43 19.55
C SER A 621 -18.95 15.10 20.24
N ALA A 622 -17.69 14.77 20.53
CA ALA A 622 -17.34 13.52 21.21
C ALA A 622 -17.91 13.45 22.63
N SER A 623 -17.87 14.56 23.39
CA SER A 623 -18.49 14.65 24.71
C SER A 623 -20.02 14.52 24.64
N SER A 624 -20.65 15.17 23.66
CA SER A 624 -22.10 15.11 23.47
C SER A 624 -22.60 13.71 23.12
N TRP A 625 -21.85 12.97 22.30
CA TRP A 625 -22.22 11.61 21.91
C TRP A 625 -21.95 10.58 23.01
N SER A 626 -20.79 10.67 23.67
CA SER A 626 -20.35 9.67 24.66
C SER A 626 -20.83 9.90 26.08
N GLY A 627 -21.26 11.13 26.43
CA GLY A 627 -21.53 11.54 27.80
C GLY A 627 -20.26 11.72 28.67
N VAL A 628 -19.05 11.52 28.11
CA VAL A 628 -17.77 11.76 28.79
C VAL A 628 -17.58 13.26 29.01
N MET A 629 -16.96 13.64 30.13
CA MET A 629 -16.71 15.04 30.47
C MET A 629 -15.87 15.76 29.39
N ILE A 630 -16.33 16.95 28.97
CA ILE A 630 -15.69 17.74 27.92
C ILE A 630 -14.20 18.00 28.18
N ASP A 631 -13.81 18.27 29.43
CA ASP A 631 -12.41 18.49 29.80
C ASP A 631 -11.54 17.25 29.61
N GLU A 632 -12.12 16.06 29.80
CA GLU A 632 -11.44 14.78 29.61
C GLU A 632 -11.23 14.51 28.11
N VAL A 633 -12.28 14.70 27.31
CA VAL A 633 -12.23 14.57 25.84
C VAL A 633 -11.28 15.60 25.21
N ALA A 634 -11.29 16.85 25.70
CA ALA A 634 -10.37 17.88 25.23
C ALA A 634 -8.91 17.52 25.51
N ARG A 635 -8.61 16.92 26.68
CA ARG A 635 -7.26 16.41 26.98
C ARG A 635 -6.86 15.23 26.09
N ALA A 636 -7.78 14.31 25.82
CA ALA A 636 -7.53 13.22 24.87
C ALA A 636 -7.27 13.76 23.45
N THR A 637 -8.06 14.73 23.00
CA THR A 637 -7.90 15.40 21.69
C THR A 637 -6.53 16.05 21.58
N ALA A 638 -6.16 16.91 22.54
CA ALA A 638 -4.85 17.55 22.57
C ALA A 638 -3.70 16.53 22.64
N PHE A 639 -3.90 15.42 23.34
CA PHE A 639 -2.92 14.34 23.41
C PHE A 639 -2.80 13.56 22.09
N LEU A 640 -3.86 13.47 21.29
CA LEU A 640 -3.87 12.85 19.96
C LEU A 640 -3.40 13.80 18.84
N THR A 641 -3.18 15.08 19.15
CA THR A 641 -2.57 16.05 18.23
C THR A 641 -1.03 15.97 18.24
N LEU A 642 -0.45 16.12 17.05
CA LEU A 642 1.00 16.27 16.88
C LEU A 642 1.50 17.57 17.54
N ASP A 643 2.62 17.47 18.24
CA ASP A 643 3.26 18.59 18.92
C ASP A 643 4.54 18.99 18.16
N ALA A 644 4.49 20.16 17.52
CA ALA A 644 5.61 20.70 16.74
C ALA A 644 6.89 20.90 17.57
N GLY A 645 6.76 21.27 18.85
CA GLY A 645 7.89 21.45 19.76
C GLY A 645 8.58 20.12 20.06
N LYS A 646 7.79 19.08 20.35
CA LYS A 646 8.31 17.72 20.59
C LYS A 646 8.88 17.08 19.32
N LEU A 647 8.26 17.32 18.16
CA LEU A 647 8.80 16.91 16.85
C LEU A 647 10.19 17.50 16.62
N ARG A 648 10.44 18.76 17.01
CA ARG A 648 11.73 19.44 16.86
C ARG A 648 12.83 18.86 17.74
N THR A 649 12.49 18.48 18.97
CA THR A 649 13.45 17.93 19.95
C THR A 649 13.67 16.42 19.82
N GLY A 650 12.80 15.74 19.07
CA GLY A 650 12.90 14.30 18.84
C GLY A 650 14.03 13.94 17.87
N LEU A 651 14.55 12.72 17.99
CA LEU A 651 15.34 12.11 16.91
C LEU A 651 14.40 11.87 15.72
N PHE A 652 14.62 12.57 14.62
CA PHE A 652 13.81 12.45 13.40
C PHE A 652 14.20 11.17 12.60
N GLU A 653 14.16 10.01 13.27
CA GLU A 653 14.47 8.70 12.70
C GLU A 653 13.18 8.09 12.14
N TYR A 654 12.73 8.60 10.99
CA TYR A 654 11.43 8.23 10.39
C TYR A 654 11.31 6.75 9.98
N TRP A 655 12.40 6.00 10.02
CA TRP A 655 12.44 4.54 9.87
C TRP A 655 12.24 3.75 11.18
N LYS A 656 12.28 4.39 12.35
CA LYS A 656 12.05 3.74 13.66
C LYS A 656 10.65 4.04 14.20
N LEU A 657 9.63 3.49 13.53
CA LEU A 657 8.22 3.79 13.77
C LEU A 657 7.80 3.67 15.24
N ASP A 658 8.10 2.54 15.86
CA ASP A 658 7.58 2.21 17.20
C ASP A 658 8.26 2.99 18.34
N LYS A 659 9.36 3.69 18.04
CA LYS A 659 10.17 4.43 19.03
C LYS A 659 9.88 5.93 19.04
N ARG A 660 9.02 6.42 18.15
CA ARG A 660 8.69 7.84 18.01
C ARG A 660 7.38 8.18 18.72
N ASP A 661 7.42 9.03 19.74
CA ASP A 661 6.19 9.51 20.41
C ASP A 661 5.30 10.37 19.51
N GLN A 662 5.92 11.18 18.64
CA GLN A 662 5.25 12.11 17.74
C GLN A 662 5.24 11.54 16.33
N ARG A 663 4.18 10.80 16.00
CA ARG A 663 3.93 10.23 14.68
C ARG A 663 2.43 10.12 14.42
N LEU A 664 2.02 10.29 13.17
CA LEU A 664 0.59 10.24 12.81
C LEU A 664 -0.08 8.90 13.13
N ALA A 665 0.69 7.82 13.19
CA ALA A 665 0.18 6.50 13.55
C ALA A 665 -0.43 6.37 14.94
N SER A 666 -0.01 7.21 15.88
CA SER A 666 -0.52 7.18 17.25
C SER A 666 -1.08 8.53 17.71
N ARG A 667 -1.02 9.54 16.84
CA ARG A 667 -1.46 10.92 17.04
C ARG A 667 -2.02 11.44 15.69
N PRO A 668 -3.25 11.07 15.32
CA PRO A 668 -3.74 11.23 13.95
C PRO A 668 -4.12 12.68 13.59
N PHE A 669 -4.04 13.62 14.54
CA PHE A 669 -4.41 15.02 14.30
C PHE A 669 -3.17 15.89 14.06
N ALA A 670 -3.18 16.67 12.98
CA ALA A 670 -2.15 17.65 12.68
C ALA A 670 -2.65 19.07 13.03
N PRO A 671 -1.89 19.88 13.79
CA PRO A 671 -2.28 21.25 14.09
C PRO A 671 -2.23 22.13 12.83
N ASN A 672 -3.19 23.03 12.68
CA ASN A 672 -3.36 23.89 11.50
C ASN A 672 -3.63 25.36 11.85
N GLY A 673 -2.90 25.91 12.84
CA GLY A 673 -3.07 27.29 13.31
C GLY A 673 -4.40 27.53 14.03
N ASP A 674 -4.50 28.62 14.80
CA ASP A 674 -5.75 29.11 15.42
C ASP A 674 -6.61 28.07 16.17
N GLY A 675 -5.99 27.01 16.73
CA GLY A 675 -6.71 25.92 17.41
C GLY A 675 -7.45 24.96 16.47
N MET A 676 -7.18 25.03 15.17
CA MET A 676 -7.67 24.10 14.15
C MET A 676 -6.78 22.86 14.09
N ILE A 677 -7.40 21.73 13.78
CA ILE A 677 -6.76 20.45 13.49
C ILE A 677 -7.22 19.91 12.15
N VAL A 678 -6.32 19.21 11.47
CA VAL A 678 -6.56 18.50 10.22
C VAL A 678 -6.37 17.01 10.46
N PHE A 679 -7.29 16.19 9.96
CA PHE A 679 -7.17 14.74 10.04
C PHE A 679 -7.87 14.02 8.88
N ALA A 680 -7.49 12.77 8.70
CA ALA A 680 -8.00 11.84 7.68
C ALA A 680 -8.79 10.72 8.38
N PRO A 681 -10.10 10.55 8.13
CA PRO A 681 -10.93 9.54 8.77
C PRO A 681 -10.36 8.12 8.74
N HIS A 682 -9.93 7.62 7.58
CA HIS A 682 -9.36 6.27 7.45
C HIS A 682 -8.05 6.13 8.23
N ARG A 683 -7.27 7.22 8.37
CA ARG A 683 -6.08 7.23 9.21
C ARG A 683 -6.40 7.15 10.70
N VAL A 684 -7.49 7.80 11.13
CA VAL A 684 -7.99 7.72 12.50
C VAL A 684 -8.44 6.29 12.81
N MET A 685 -9.16 5.64 11.89
CA MET A 685 -9.54 4.22 12.02
C MET A 685 -8.30 3.32 12.15
N ALA A 686 -7.29 3.52 11.30
CA ALA A 686 -6.02 2.79 11.42
C ALA A 686 -5.30 3.03 12.75
N THR A 687 -5.48 4.21 13.36
CA THR A 687 -4.95 4.52 14.70
C THR A 687 -5.72 3.80 15.80
N GLN A 688 -7.05 3.68 15.69
CA GLN A 688 -7.86 2.87 16.61
C GLN A 688 -7.43 1.40 16.56
N GLN A 689 -7.27 0.83 15.36
CA GLN A 689 -6.79 -0.53 15.18
C GLN A 689 -5.42 -0.73 15.82
N LEU A 690 -4.49 0.21 15.62
CA LEU A 690 -3.18 0.18 16.27
C LEU A 690 -3.29 0.18 17.80
N LEU A 691 -4.16 1.03 18.35
CA LEU A 691 -4.39 1.11 19.79
C LEU A 691 -4.94 -0.20 20.35
N VAL A 692 -5.95 -0.79 19.69
CA VAL A 692 -6.52 -2.08 20.10
C VAL A 692 -5.47 -3.18 20.04
N THR A 693 -4.69 -3.29 18.95
CA THR A 693 -3.61 -4.27 18.83
C THR A 693 -2.55 -4.09 19.92
N TYR A 694 -2.15 -2.85 20.21
CA TYR A 694 -1.13 -2.62 21.24
C TYR A 694 -1.69 -2.91 22.63
N LEU A 695 -2.93 -2.52 22.87
CA LEU A 695 -3.62 -2.78 24.12
C LEU A 695 -3.89 -4.25 24.33
N SER A 696 -4.08 -5.08 23.29
CA SER A 696 -4.20 -6.55 23.40
C SER A 696 -2.84 -7.23 23.65
N GLU A 697 -1.73 -6.54 23.39
CA GLU A 697 -0.35 -6.96 23.69
C GLU A 697 0.22 -6.40 25.03
N GLY A 698 -0.61 -5.70 25.80
CA GLY A 698 -0.25 -5.16 27.10
C GLY A 698 0.68 -3.95 27.00
N ARG A 699 0.55 -3.17 25.92
CA ARG A 699 1.33 -1.96 25.69
C ARG A 699 0.48 -0.82 25.16
N LEU A 700 1.07 0.38 25.15
CA LEU A 700 0.54 1.55 24.47
C LEU A 700 1.47 1.95 23.32
N PRO A 701 0.96 2.59 22.25
CA PRO A 701 1.76 2.99 21.10
C PRO A 701 2.75 4.12 21.38
N TRP A 702 2.67 4.72 22.57
CA TRP A 702 3.52 5.81 23.02
C TRP A 702 4.68 5.26 23.88
N PRO A 703 5.93 5.34 23.41
CA PRO A 703 7.09 4.89 24.17
C PRO A 703 7.35 5.71 25.44
N SER A 704 7.15 7.03 25.40
CA SER A 704 7.19 7.87 26.59
C SER A 704 5.84 7.83 27.31
N ARG A 705 5.88 7.49 28.59
CA ARG A 705 4.68 7.40 29.44
C ARG A 705 5.01 7.66 30.92
N PRO A 706 4.03 8.17 31.69
CA PRO A 706 4.17 8.31 33.13
C PRO A 706 4.50 6.97 33.81
N ARG A 707 5.20 7.04 34.95
CA ARG A 707 5.67 5.84 35.66
C ARG A 707 4.53 4.97 36.19
N ALA A 708 3.40 5.57 36.59
CA ALA A 708 2.25 4.79 37.07
C ALA A 708 1.64 3.98 35.92
N VAL A 709 1.36 4.63 34.78
CA VAL A 709 0.89 3.99 33.55
C VAL A 709 1.84 2.86 33.11
N ALA A 710 3.15 3.09 33.15
CA ALA A 710 4.13 2.07 32.79
C ALA A 710 4.10 0.83 33.71
N ARG A 711 3.81 1.02 35.01
CA ARG A 711 3.69 -0.06 35.99
C ARG A 711 2.43 -0.88 35.75
N SER A 712 1.28 -0.21 35.55
CA SER A 712 0.02 -0.89 35.28
C SER A 712 0.06 -1.70 33.99
N LEU A 713 0.75 -1.21 32.95
CA LEU A 713 0.99 -2.00 31.72
C LEU A 713 1.84 -3.25 31.97
N GLU A 714 2.85 -3.17 32.83
CA GLU A 714 3.68 -4.33 33.18
C GLU A 714 2.87 -5.37 33.99
N GLU A 715 1.99 -4.92 34.89
CA GLU A 715 1.07 -5.80 35.63
C GLU A 715 0.09 -6.50 34.69
N LEU A 716 -0.54 -5.74 33.77
CA LEU A 716 -1.40 -6.28 32.72
C LEU A 716 -0.67 -7.33 31.87
N ARG A 717 0.57 -7.04 31.47
CA ARG A 717 1.40 -7.97 30.71
C ARG A 717 1.71 -9.24 31.49
N GLN A 718 2.03 -9.15 32.78
CA GLN A 718 2.29 -10.32 33.61
C GLN A 718 1.04 -11.20 33.76
N GLN A 719 -0.14 -10.59 33.86
CA GLN A 719 -1.40 -11.32 33.91
C GLN A 719 -1.70 -12.03 32.60
N ARG A 720 -1.48 -11.37 31.47
CA ARG A 720 -1.67 -11.98 30.14
C ARG A 720 -0.70 -13.09 29.84
N ASN A 721 0.58 -12.95 30.18
CA ASN A 721 1.55 -14.04 30.05
C ASN A 721 1.06 -15.31 30.79
N LYS A 722 0.47 -15.14 31.98
CA LYS A 722 -0.10 -16.27 32.75
C LYS A 722 -1.35 -16.84 32.09
N SER A 723 -2.22 -15.98 31.56
CA SER A 723 -3.40 -16.43 30.81
C SER A 723 -2.99 -17.24 29.59
N PHE A 724 -1.99 -16.75 28.84
CA PHE A 724 -1.46 -17.41 27.66
C PHE A 724 -0.87 -18.80 27.97
N GLU A 725 -0.14 -18.95 29.09
CA GLU A 725 0.30 -20.26 29.57
C GLU A 725 -0.87 -21.23 29.83
N SER A 726 -2.00 -20.70 30.33
CA SER A 726 -3.23 -21.47 30.51
C SER A 726 -3.86 -21.86 29.17
N ASP A 727 -3.94 -20.93 28.22
CA ASP A 727 -4.52 -21.16 26.90
C ASP A 727 -3.77 -22.27 26.15
N VAL A 728 -2.44 -22.26 26.21
CA VAL A 728 -1.60 -23.34 25.66
C VAL A 728 -1.93 -24.70 26.30
N ALA A 729 -2.15 -24.72 27.61
CA ALA A 729 -2.54 -25.94 28.31
C ALA A 729 -3.96 -26.40 27.96
N ASP A 730 -4.89 -25.46 27.71
CA ASP A 730 -6.27 -25.72 27.33
C ASP A 730 -6.35 -26.31 25.93
N VAL A 731 -5.62 -25.74 24.96
CA VAL A 731 -5.52 -26.29 23.59
C VAL A 731 -4.94 -27.71 23.60
N ALA A 732 -3.89 -27.94 24.39
CA ALA A 732 -3.32 -29.29 24.52
C ALA A 732 -4.31 -30.30 25.15
N ARG A 733 -5.19 -29.85 26.07
CA ARG A 733 -6.27 -30.68 26.63
C ARG A 733 -7.37 -30.95 25.61
N ALA A 734 -7.74 -29.94 24.81
CA ALA A 734 -8.73 -30.06 23.74
C ALA A 734 -8.29 -31.09 22.69
N ALA A 735 -6.99 -31.14 22.38
CA ALA A 735 -6.37 -32.16 21.53
C ALA A 735 -6.37 -33.58 22.14
N GLY A 736 -6.96 -33.78 23.33
CA GLY A 736 -7.11 -35.09 23.99
C GLY A 736 -5.88 -35.55 24.78
N LEU A 737 -4.90 -34.66 25.03
CA LEU A 737 -3.66 -35.03 25.73
C LEU A 737 -3.79 -34.90 27.26
N ILE A 738 -2.96 -35.65 27.98
CA ILE A 738 -2.81 -35.49 29.43
C ILE A 738 -1.88 -34.30 29.67
N VAL A 739 -2.40 -33.23 30.26
CA VAL A 739 -1.67 -31.97 30.42
C VAL A 739 -1.31 -31.69 31.86
N VAL A 740 -0.04 -31.36 32.09
CA VAL A 740 0.50 -30.92 33.37
C VAL A 740 1.11 -29.52 33.20
N PRO A 741 0.40 -28.45 33.59
CA PRO A 741 0.93 -27.10 33.54
C PRO A 741 1.93 -26.84 34.67
N ASN A 742 2.79 -25.85 34.47
CA ASN A 742 3.70 -25.28 35.48
C ASN A 742 4.54 -26.33 36.21
N VAL A 743 5.27 -27.15 35.45
CA VAL A 743 6.12 -28.21 36.02
C VAL A 743 7.41 -27.59 36.57
N GLU A 744 7.40 -27.30 37.86
CA GLU A 744 8.57 -26.80 38.57
C GLU A 744 9.61 -27.89 38.87
N ALA A 745 10.86 -27.48 39.07
CA ALA A 745 11.96 -28.34 39.50
C ALA A 745 11.64 -29.20 40.74
N LYS A 746 10.81 -28.70 41.67
CA LYS A 746 10.36 -29.46 42.85
C LYS A 746 9.53 -30.69 42.45
N ARG A 747 8.61 -30.52 41.51
CA ARG A 747 7.74 -31.58 41.00
C ARG A 747 8.55 -32.62 40.21
N LEU A 748 9.51 -32.16 39.40
CA LEU A 748 10.45 -33.04 38.69
C LEU A 748 11.26 -33.93 39.66
N ARG A 749 11.75 -33.37 40.78
CA ARG A 749 12.45 -34.16 41.81
C ARG A 749 11.55 -35.19 42.47
N SER A 750 10.31 -34.82 42.78
CA SER A 750 9.32 -35.76 43.34
C SER A 750 8.99 -36.92 42.40
N ALA A 751 9.14 -36.71 41.09
CA ALA A 751 9.00 -37.75 40.07
C ALA A 751 10.26 -38.64 39.89
N GLY A 752 11.32 -38.38 40.64
CA GLY A 752 12.55 -39.19 40.63
C GLY A 752 13.68 -38.63 39.77
N LEU A 753 13.55 -37.42 39.19
CA LEU A 753 14.66 -36.82 38.44
C LEU A 753 15.80 -36.41 39.38
N PRO A 754 17.09 -36.63 39.02
CA PRO A 754 18.23 -36.20 39.81
C PRO A 754 18.20 -34.69 40.09
N GLN A 755 18.59 -34.29 41.30
CA GLN A 755 18.56 -32.87 41.71
C GLN A 755 19.31 -31.95 40.75
N GLN A 756 20.49 -32.37 40.27
CA GLN A 756 21.25 -31.60 39.28
C GLN A 756 20.52 -31.41 37.94
N VAL A 757 19.76 -32.41 37.51
CA VAL A 757 18.99 -32.38 36.25
C VAL A 757 17.77 -31.48 36.45
N ALA A 758 16.96 -31.73 37.49
CA ALA A 758 15.79 -30.92 37.79
C ALA A 758 16.11 -29.43 38.01
N SER A 759 17.24 -29.11 38.64
CA SER A 759 17.66 -27.72 38.87
C SER A 759 18.18 -27.06 37.58
N ARG A 760 18.77 -27.82 36.65
CA ARG A 760 19.25 -27.33 35.36
C ARG A 760 18.10 -27.03 34.39
N ILE A 761 17.03 -27.83 34.44
CA ILE A 761 15.84 -27.67 33.59
C ILE A 761 15.02 -26.44 34.03
N GLY A 762 14.89 -26.23 35.33
CA GLY A 762 14.08 -25.13 35.88
C GLY A 762 12.58 -25.42 35.79
N GLN A 763 11.82 -24.49 35.22
CA GLN A 763 10.39 -24.61 34.96
C GLN A 763 10.14 -25.06 33.51
N VAL A 764 9.10 -25.89 33.33
CA VAL A 764 8.47 -26.19 32.05
C VAL A 764 7.04 -25.65 32.11
N ASP A 765 6.67 -24.82 31.14
CA ASP A 765 5.38 -24.10 31.13
C ASP A 765 4.23 -25.10 30.99
N VAL A 766 4.28 -25.98 29.98
CA VAL A 766 3.30 -27.05 29.79
C VAL A 766 3.97 -28.36 29.37
N LEU A 767 3.65 -29.44 30.09
CA LEU A 767 3.99 -30.80 29.71
C LEU A 767 2.71 -31.48 29.19
N ALA A 768 2.67 -31.88 27.92
CA ALA A 768 1.53 -32.59 27.34
C ALA A 768 1.93 -34.00 26.94
N ILE A 769 1.16 -35.00 27.34
CA ILE A 769 1.48 -36.41 27.18
C ILE A 769 0.43 -37.06 26.28
N ASP A 770 0.90 -37.61 25.17
CA ASP A 770 0.13 -38.49 24.31
C ASP A 770 0.46 -39.95 24.62
N ALA A 771 -0.39 -40.57 25.44
CA ALA A 771 -0.23 -41.96 25.82
C ALA A 771 -0.40 -42.94 24.65
N THR A 772 -1.22 -42.58 23.65
CA THR A 772 -1.49 -43.42 22.49
C THR A 772 -0.28 -43.52 21.56
N ARG A 773 0.41 -42.41 21.33
CA ARG A 773 1.62 -42.35 20.50
C ARG A 773 2.92 -42.53 21.29
N SER A 774 2.84 -42.66 22.62
CA SER A 774 4.01 -42.67 23.52
C SER A 774 4.92 -41.44 23.31
N VAL A 775 4.28 -40.27 23.18
CA VAL A 775 4.93 -38.98 22.93
C VAL A 775 4.73 -38.04 24.11
N ILE A 776 5.79 -37.32 24.48
CA ILE A 776 5.75 -36.24 25.47
C ILE A 776 6.16 -34.94 24.80
N TRP A 777 5.28 -33.95 24.85
CA TRP A 777 5.53 -32.59 24.39
C TRP A 777 5.97 -31.70 25.56
N VAL A 778 7.13 -31.07 25.39
CA VAL A 778 7.63 -29.99 26.25
C VAL A 778 7.31 -28.67 25.56
N LEU A 779 6.23 -28.02 25.99
CA LEU A 779 5.75 -26.77 25.40
C LEU A 779 6.22 -25.59 26.25
N GLU A 780 6.88 -24.63 25.61
CA GLU A 780 7.29 -23.38 26.23
C GLU A 780 6.46 -22.24 25.64
N ALA A 781 5.68 -21.55 26.48
CA ALA A 781 4.83 -20.46 26.06
C ALA A 781 5.64 -19.14 26.08
N LYS A 782 5.59 -18.39 24.97
CA LYS A 782 6.26 -17.10 24.83
C LYS A 782 5.33 -16.09 24.18
N ASP A 783 4.73 -15.23 25.01
CA ASP A 783 3.98 -14.07 24.54
C ASP A 783 4.95 -12.92 24.21
N LEU A 784 5.14 -12.70 22.91
CA LEU A 784 5.99 -11.65 22.37
C LEU A 784 5.14 -10.57 21.73
N GLN A 785 5.63 -9.34 21.82
CA GLN A 785 4.99 -8.19 21.20
C GLN A 785 5.21 -8.22 19.69
N SER A 786 4.17 -7.89 18.91
CA SER A 786 4.30 -7.76 17.47
C SER A 786 5.30 -6.67 17.11
N VAL A 787 6.16 -6.98 16.15
CA VAL A 787 7.19 -6.09 15.64
C VAL A 787 7.00 -5.90 14.13
N TYR A 788 7.19 -4.66 13.67
CA TYR A 788 6.94 -4.30 12.27
C TYR A 788 8.16 -3.71 11.57
N GLY A 789 9.15 -3.19 12.32
CA GLY A 789 10.38 -2.61 11.76
C GLY A 789 11.47 -3.67 11.50
N PRO A 790 12.34 -3.50 10.48
CA PRO A 790 13.40 -4.46 10.17
C PRO A 790 14.32 -4.78 11.35
N VAL A 791 14.72 -3.73 12.10
CA VAL A 791 15.61 -3.89 13.27
C VAL A 791 14.93 -4.68 14.38
N GLU A 792 13.64 -4.41 14.62
CA GLU A 792 12.82 -5.09 15.61
C GLU A 792 12.53 -6.55 15.20
N LEU A 793 12.25 -6.82 13.93
CA LEU A 793 12.10 -8.16 13.35
C LEU A 793 13.37 -9.01 13.54
N ALA A 794 14.52 -8.49 13.11
CA ALA A 794 15.81 -9.16 13.33
C ALA A 794 16.15 -9.31 14.82
N GLY A 795 15.71 -8.35 15.65
CA GLY A 795 15.77 -8.45 17.11
C GLY A 795 14.97 -9.63 17.66
N ASN A 796 13.72 -9.80 17.22
CA ASN A 796 12.88 -10.94 17.61
C ASN A 796 13.48 -12.26 17.15
N ILE A 797 13.93 -12.37 15.89
CA ILE A 797 14.61 -13.58 15.40
C ILE A 797 15.81 -13.96 16.29
N ARG A 798 16.62 -12.98 16.69
CA ARG A 798 17.75 -13.20 17.62
C ARG A 798 17.32 -13.62 19.02
N LYS A 799 16.13 -13.25 19.51
CA LYS A 799 15.59 -13.74 20.80
C LYS A 799 15.29 -15.24 20.75
N PHE A 800 14.91 -15.78 19.59
CA PHE A 800 14.69 -17.21 19.43
C PHE A 800 16.00 -17.97 19.15
N HIS A 801 16.74 -17.55 18.13
CA HIS A 801 17.83 -18.31 17.54
C HIS A 801 19.24 -17.87 17.97
N GLY A 802 19.36 -16.74 18.67
CA GLY A 802 20.66 -16.26 19.16
C GLY A 802 21.29 -17.23 20.18
N PRO A 803 22.58 -17.07 20.54
CA PRO A 803 23.29 -17.99 21.43
C PRO A 803 22.66 -18.18 22.83
N LYS A 804 21.90 -17.17 23.28
CA LYS A 804 21.12 -17.20 24.52
C LYS A 804 19.61 -17.18 24.25
N GLY A 805 19.19 -17.51 23.05
CA GLY A 805 17.81 -17.47 22.62
C GLY A 805 16.97 -18.62 23.18
N PHE A 806 15.67 -18.59 22.91
CA PHE A 806 14.73 -19.59 23.39
C PHE A 806 15.00 -20.99 22.80
N VAL A 807 15.35 -21.08 21.52
CA VAL A 807 15.57 -22.36 20.82
C VAL A 807 16.78 -23.12 21.42
N PRO A 808 18.00 -22.56 21.51
CA PRO A 808 19.13 -23.28 22.10
C PRO A 808 18.90 -23.66 23.57
N ARG A 809 18.21 -22.82 24.35
CA ARG A 809 17.86 -23.12 25.74
C ARG A 809 16.91 -24.31 25.84
N LEU A 810 15.87 -24.34 25.00
CA LEU A 810 14.90 -25.44 24.99
C LEU A 810 15.53 -26.74 24.50
N GLN A 811 16.43 -26.70 23.52
CA GLN A 811 17.23 -27.88 23.12
C GLN A 811 18.08 -28.43 24.27
N LEU A 812 18.75 -27.56 25.03
CA LEU A 812 19.50 -27.99 26.21
C LEU A 812 18.59 -28.59 27.29
N LYS A 813 17.39 -28.03 27.50
CA LYS A 813 16.37 -28.62 28.38
C LYS A 813 15.98 -30.01 27.87
N LEU A 814 15.65 -30.14 26.57
CA LEU A 814 15.20 -31.38 25.94
C LEU A 814 16.25 -32.50 26.05
N ALA A 815 17.51 -32.22 25.70
CA ALA A 815 18.62 -33.18 25.82
C ALA A 815 18.90 -33.60 27.28
N SER A 816 18.52 -32.77 28.26
CA SER A 816 18.57 -33.11 29.69
C SER A 816 17.44 -34.05 30.12
N LEU A 817 16.29 -33.93 29.47
CA LEU A 817 15.04 -34.62 29.82
C LEU A 817 14.91 -35.97 29.10
N GLU A 818 15.45 -36.10 27.89
CA GLU A 818 15.33 -37.28 27.04
C GLU A 818 15.74 -38.60 27.72
N PRO A 819 16.87 -38.70 28.48
CA PRO A 819 17.22 -39.92 29.21
C PRO A 819 16.23 -40.30 30.33
N HIS A 820 15.32 -39.40 30.67
CA HIS A 820 14.36 -39.52 31.78
C HIS A 820 12.91 -39.50 31.29
N ALA A 821 12.66 -39.75 30.00
CA ALA A 821 11.33 -39.71 29.39
C ALA A 821 10.25 -40.49 30.16
N GLY A 822 10.55 -41.72 30.58
CA GLY A 822 9.61 -42.54 31.36
C GLY A 822 9.28 -41.94 32.74
N LEU A 823 10.21 -41.21 33.36
CA LEU A 823 9.94 -40.51 34.63
C LEU A 823 9.06 -39.28 34.43
N LEU A 824 9.12 -38.64 33.25
CA LEU A 824 8.25 -37.52 32.89
C LEU A 824 6.84 -38.00 32.58
N ALA A 825 6.69 -39.11 31.86
CA ALA A 825 5.40 -39.75 31.66
C ALA A 825 4.74 -40.08 33.01
N ALA A 826 5.52 -40.54 33.99
CA ALA A 826 5.05 -40.85 35.34
C ALA A 826 4.48 -39.64 36.11
N ILE A 827 4.73 -38.40 35.66
CA ILE A 827 4.15 -37.18 36.23
C ILE A 827 2.66 -37.06 35.88
N GLY A 828 2.26 -37.53 34.69
CA GLY A 828 0.88 -37.45 34.20
C GLY A 828 0.12 -38.77 34.22
N GLU A 829 0.79 -39.91 34.08
CA GLU A 829 0.16 -41.24 34.01
C GLU A 829 0.91 -42.30 34.83
N ARG A 830 0.26 -43.42 35.19
CA ARG A 830 0.93 -44.54 35.87
C ARG A 830 1.77 -45.36 34.88
N SER A 831 3.08 -45.19 34.97
CA SER A 831 4.18 -46.03 34.44
C SER A 831 3.79 -47.19 33.52
N THR A 832 3.83 -46.97 32.21
CA THR A 832 3.86 -48.02 31.19
C THR A 832 5.33 -48.39 30.88
N SER A 833 5.59 -49.63 30.48
CA SER A 833 6.94 -50.11 30.12
C SER A 833 7.38 -49.76 28.69
N THR A 834 6.63 -48.89 28.01
CA THR A 834 6.90 -48.47 26.63
C THR A 834 8.00 -47.39 26.57
N PRO A 835 8.84 -47.39 25.53
CA PRO A 835 9.76 -46.29 25.29
C PRO A 835 8.97 -45.03 24.90
N TRP A 836 9.34 -43.90 25.50
CA TRP A 836 8.70 -42.60 25.27
C TRP A 836 9.60 -41.70 24.43
N THR A 837 9.02 -40.98 23.48
CA THR A 837 9.71 -39.99 22.65
C THR A 837 9.39 -38.58 23.15
N LEU A 838 10.39 -37.71 23.21
CA LEU A 838 10.18 -36.30 23.57
C LEU A 838 10.23 -35.40 22.34
N HIS A 839 9.23 -34.53 22.23
CA HIS A 839 9.21 -33.42 21.31
C HIS A 839 9.12 -32.10 22.09
N ALA A 840 9.51 -31.00 21.47
CA ALA A 840 9.42 -29.69 22.06
C ALA A 840 8.94 -28.67 21.04
N ALA A 841 8.17 -27.70 21.52
CA ALA A 841 7.70 -26.59 20.72
C ALA A 841 7.71 -25.30 21.55
N ILE A 842 7.99 -24.18 20.89
CA ILE A 842 7.75 -22.85 21.44
C ILE A 842 6.41 -22.38 20.89
N VAL A 843 5.48 -22.08 21.78
CA VAL A 843 4.14 -21.63 21.43
C VAL A 843 4.06 -20.12 21.64
N THR A 844 3.54 -19.42 20.66
CA THR A 844 3.46 -17.95 20.61
C THR A 844 2.02 -17.51 20.37
N GLN A 845 1.63 -16.31 20.80
CA GLN A 845 0.25 -15.85 20.63
C GLN A 845 -0.09 -15.67 19.13
N GLN A 846 0.87 -15.12 18.39
CA GLN A 846 0.77 -14.78 16.98
C GLN A 846 1.88 -15.49 16.20
N VAL A 847 1.73 -15.56 14.88
CA VAL A 847 2.77 -16.10 14.01
C VAL A 847 4.05 -15.23 14.12
N GLU A 848 5.18 -15.86 14.46
CA GLU A 848 6.46 -15.19 14.65
C GLU A 848 7.42 -15.39 13.47
N PRO A 849 8.17 -14.36 13.03
CA PRO A 849 9.14 -14.48 11.92
C PRO A 849 10.23 -15.52 12.22
N ALA A 850 10.51 -15.79 13.50
CA ALA A 850 11.48 -16.80 13.90
C ALA A 850 11.08 -18.22 13.48
N ALA A 851 9.79 -18.49 13.23
CA ALA A 851 9.31 -19.76 12.70
C ALA A 851 9.77 -20.01 11.25
N PHE A 852 10.12 -18.95 10.51
CA PHE A 852 10.47 -18.97 9.08
C PHE A 852 11.98 -18.91 8.83
N VAL A 853 12.79 -19.01 9.89
CA VAL A 853 14.23 -19.20 9.76
C VAL A 853 14.50 -20.61 9.24
N ALA A 854 15.36 -20.72 8.22
CA ALA A 854 15.75 -22.01 7.65
C ALA A 854 16.26 -22.96 8.76
N GLN A 855 15.77 -24.21 8.75
CA GLN A 855 16.26 -25.30 9.61
C GLN A 855 16.17 -25.04 11.12
N SER A 856 15.05 -24.49 11.62
CA SER A 856 14.80 -24.45 13.07
C SER A 856 14.71 -25.88 13.65
N PRO A 857 15.52 -26.24 14.67
CA PRO A 857 15.52 -27.56 15.28
C PRO A 857 14.36 -27.79 16.28
N ILE A 858 13.61 -26.75 16.58
CA ILE A 858 12.43 -26.76 17.45
C ILE A 858 11.27 -26.11 16.69
N SER A 859 10.07 -26.68 16.78
CA SER A 859 8.87 -26.09 16.18
C SER A 859 8.52 -24.79 16.91
N ILE A 860 8.31 -23.71 16.17
CA ILE A 860 7.78 -22.44 16.67
C ILE A 860 6.43 -22.27 15.99
N VAL A 861 5.36 -22.26 16.78
CA VAL A 861 3.98 -22.22 16.26
C VAL A 861 3.16 -21.17 17.00
N ALA A 862 2.16 -20.61 16.32
CA ALA A 862 1.14 -19.82 16.98
C ALA A 862 0.17 -20.74 17.75
N VAL A 863 -0.51 -20.21 18.78
CA VAL A 863 -1.41 -21.01 19.62
C VAL A 863 -2.57 -21.64 18.85
N HIS A 864 -3.06 -20.97 17.81
CA HIS A 864 -4.12 -21.50 16.95
C HIS A 864 -3.63 -22.65 16.03
N GLU A 865 -2.32 -22.81 15.86
CA GLU A 865 -1.69 -23.89 15.08
C GLU A 865 -1.26 -25.07 15.96
N LEU A 866 -1.28 -24.88 17.29
CA LEU A 866 -0.77 -25.85 18.26
C LEU A 866 -1.53 -27.16 18.19
N GLU A 867 -2.87 -27.14 18.07
CA GLU A 867 -3.67 -28.36 17.99
C GLU A 867 -3.26 -29.24 16.80
N ALA A 868 -3.13 -28.64 15.62
CA ALA A 868 -2.69 -29.34 14.41
C ALA A 868 -1.29 -29.95 14.59
N LEU A 869 -0.34 -29.19 15.15
CA LEU A 869 0.99 -29.70 15.48
C LEU A 869 0.91 -30.90 16.44
N LEU A 870 0.14 -30.77 17.52
CA LEU A 870 -0.01 -31.82 18.52
C LEU A 870 -0.60 -33.08 17.91
N LEU A 871 -1.59 -32.97 17.02
CA LEU A 871 -2.22 -34.09 16.32
C LEU A 871 -1.36 -34.68 15.19
N GLY A 872 -0.24 -34.07 14.85
CA GLY A 872 0.63 -34.50 13.75
C GLY A 872 0.05 -34.19 12.37
N ILE A 873 -0.82 -33.18 12.30
CA ILE A 873 -1.32 -32.61 11.05
C ILE A 873 -0.23 -31.68 10.50
N GLU A 874 0.10 -31.82 9.21
CA GLU A 874 1.10 -30.96 8.57
C GLU A 874 0.58 -29.51 8.51
N LEU A 875 1.41 -28.57 8.99
CA LEU A 875 1.10 -27.15 8.91
C LEU A 875 1.46 -26.60 7.53
N PRO A 876 0.63 -25.70 6.94
CA PRO A 876 0.83 -25.20 5.57
C PRO A 876 2.21 -24.59 5.31
N HIS A 877 2.77 -23.86 6.28
CA HIS A 877 4.08 -23.22 6.17
C HIS A 877 5.25 -24.14 6.61
N HIS A 878 4.97 -25.40 6.93
CA HIS A 878 5.98 -26.46 7.03
C HIS A 878 6.13 -27.26 5.73
N LEU A 879 5.22 -27.11 4.76
CA LEU A 879 5.21 -27.84 3.49
C LEU A 879 6.30 -27.39 2.50
N ASP A 880 6.67 -26.10 2.50
CA ASP A 880 7.69 -25.55 1.58
C ASP A 880 9.15 -25.74 2.05
N ARG A 881 9.39 -26.52 3.11
CA ARG A 881 10.74 -26.72 3.67
C ARG A 881 11.59 -27.76 2.93
N GLY A 882 11.10 -28.25 1.78
CA GLY A 882 11.73 -29.32 1.02
C GLY A 882 11.61 -29.12 -0.48
N HIS A 883 12.31 -28.12 -1.03
CA HIS A 883 12.90 -28.20 -2.36
C HIS A 883 14.20 -27.40 -2.46
#